data_AF-A0AAN5CMU5-F1
#
_entry.id   AF-A0AAN5CMU5-F1
#
_cell.length_a   1.000
_cell.length_b   1.000
_cell.length_c   1.000
_cell.angle_alpha   90.00
_cell.angle_beta   90.00
_cell.angle_gamma   90.00
#
_symmetry.space_group_name_H-M   'P 1'
#
loop_
_entity.id
_entity.type
_entity.pdbx_description
1 polymer ?
#
loop_
_entity_poly.entity_id
_entity_poly.type
_entity_poly.pdbx_seq_one_letter_code
_entity_poly.pdbx_strand_id
1 'polypeptide(L)'
;MGCGRSREEVFQAENCDRMWRAMNTDRTIGSEKIRHESWAVLRLIVVSTYRDFTNERRIIHDTVNSELVEMAKKRKIIIIIEDFNSEHRHGAAEDPETLYSTAHLMDESKERKRVFYLHLLGECCGHIVGDEFVDSDFLHRYSIERGISINEATAIMLENFHENALFLRRDPSFLQQIPFHEVKFIEDEVKRSRANSFADQVQKIAKDQCLKYSVKAEGVNNRHHKHVHFTQTDEFKSAVKKYLMTRMENCFEFVGDFDLRDPSEELVHDYYANRHCPAELLPEIEKVKALTDSSEIVVVLGDGGSGKTSVLYGLTHYKCAHVSCSSFKTKDEMATRIQIECGRAHLSSSSEYRHSLQSYSGQKILVLVDDADELTREELLSLLVPSPHLSWVIAVRKNVSKWIHKKFLSVEVHQMPSLDPLDAKVIVSQFLDFHTALSEGMAVPEKYSRDAEEIFPPAKDENEEEVFWSTAKCGVVASLVRNGASLKRMATLSKHAVTSLLETELLVMETEGRGHLLIGALCFLTLCPLGMREIELRNLLGTETRVLPTSIKRRNNSLNFEYCTDSYGGKSMVSALRWRFILSRLSHLLVIIDPISSHIQIPSYARKTVAKRYFTSTTTVEHFQKRIGKLVGGGHSFVSDRSILRDICGTKMEESYLTRPKSAAMRISAFENDAFSERN
;
A
#
# COMPACT_ATOMS: atom_id res chain seq x y z
N MET A 1 -25.94 -41.18 22.03
CA MET A 1 -26.87 -41.09 20.89
C MET A 1 -27.04 -39.62 20.57
N GLY A 2 -26.64 -39.05 19.45
CA GLY A 2 -25.85 -39.53 18.31
C GLY A 2 -25.00 -38.38 17.79
N CYS A 3 -23.79 -38.69 17.31
CA CYS A 3 -22.93 -37.75 16.61
C CYS A 3 -23.61 -37.36 15.30
N GLY A 4 -23.94 -36.07 15.14
CA GLY A 4 -24.31 -35.52 13.84
C GLY A 4 -23.12 -35.65 12.91
N ARG A 5 -23.18 -36.62 12.00
CA ARG A 5 -22.33 -36.63 10.80
C ARG A 5 -22.60 -35.33 10.07
N SER A 6 -21.56 -34.54 9.79
CA SER A 6 -21.60 -33.52 8.75
C SER A 6 -22.22 -34.17 7.51
N ARG A 7 -23.31 -33.59 6.99
CA ARG A 7 -23.79 -33.94 5.67
C ARG A 7 -22.77 -33.34 4.69
N GLU A 8 -21.72 -34.08 4.37
CA GLU A 8 -20.98 -33.83 3.14
C GLU A 8 -22.00 -33.98 2.00
N GLU A 9 -22.42 -32.87 1.42
CA GLU A 9 -23.22 -32.90 0.20
C GLU A 9 -22.40 -33.64 -0.86
N VAL A 10 -22.97 -34.73 -1.37
CA VAL A 10 -22.33 -35.53 -2.41
C VAL A 10 -22.17 -34.65 -3.64
N PHE A 11 -20.93 -34.45 -4.09
CA PHE A 11 -20.62 -33.69 -5.31
C PHE A 11 -21.47 -34.19 -6.49
N GLN A 12 -22.29 -33.30 -7.06
CA GLN A 12 -23.06 -33.56 -8.27
C GLN A 12 -22.55 -32.67 -9.40
N ALA A 13 -22.09 -33.27 -10.50
CA ALA A 13 -21.55 -32.55 -11.66
C ALA A 13 -22.54 -31.52 -12.24
N GLU A 14 -23.85 -31.76 -12.07
CA GLU A 14 -24.93 -30.88 -12.50
C GLU A 14 -24.95 -29.52 -11.80
N ASN A 15 -24.43 -29.42 -10.57
CA ASN A 15 -24.34 -28.16 -9.82
C ASN A 15 -23.26 -27.26 -10.43
N CYS A 16 -22.10 -27.83 -10.77
CA CYS A 16 -21.07 -27.13 -11.53
C CYS A 16 -21.63 -26.66 -12.89
N ASP A 17 -22.29 -27.53 -13.65
CA ASP A 17 -22.82 -27.18 -14.98
C ASP A 17 -23.89 -26.07 -14.94
N ARG A 18 -24.64 -25.92 -13.84
CA ARG A 18 -25.66 -24.88 -13.67
C ARG A 18 -25.03 -23.53 -13.30
N MET A 19 -24.06 -23.55 -12.40
CA MET A 19 -23.24 -22.41 -11.99
C MET A 19 -22.48 -21.80 -13.18
N TRP A 20 -21.89 -22.65 -14.04
CA TRP A 20 -21.11 -22.20 -15.21
C TRP A 20 -21.95 -21.58 -16.33
N ARG A 21 -23.21 -21.97 -16.48
CA ARG A 21 -24.12 -21.38 -17.48
C ARG A 21 -24.56 -19.95 -17.15
N ALA A 22 -24.56 -19.59 -15.86
CA ALA A 22 -24.94 -18.24 -15.42
C ALA A 22 -23.84 -17.18 -15.69
N MET A 23 -22.57 -17.60 -15.81
CA MET A 23 -21.42 -16.70 -15.98
C MET A 23 -21.20 -16.20 -17.42
N ASN A 24 -21.68 -16.93 -18.44
CA ASN A 24 -21.37 -16.62 -19.84
C ASN A 24 -22.37 -15.66 -20.50
N THR A 25 -22.35 -14.38 -20.11
CA THR A 25 -23.03 -13.30 -20.85
C THR A 25 -22.03 -12.42 -21.59
N ASP A 26 -22.10 -12.42 -22.92
CA ASP A 26 -21.17 -11.72 -23.81
C ASP A 26 -21.05 -10.22 -23.51
N ARG A 27 -19.83 -9.78 -23.20
CA ARG A 27 -19.39 -8.38 -23.33
C ARG A 27 -18.03 -8.32 -23.99
N THR A 28 -17.96 -7.68 -25.15
CA THR A 28 -16.73 -7.34 -25.85
C THR A 28 -16.11 -6.09 -25.22
N ILE A 29 -14.88 -6.20 -24.71
CA ILE A 29 -14.09 -5.06 -24.20
C ILE A 29 -13.04 -4.69 -25.25
N GLY A 30 -12.99 -3.42 -25.63
CA GLY A 30 -12.11 -2.90 -26.68
C GLY A 30 -10.60 -3.07 -26.40
N SER A 31 -9.84 -3.25 -27.48
CA SER A 31 -8.41 -3.57 -27.54
C SER A 31 -7.47 -2.36 -27.39
N GLU A 32 -7.67 -1.52 -26.38
CA GLU A 32 -6.77 -0.37 -26.13
C GLU A 32 -5.60 -0.74 -25.20
N LYS A 33 -4.36 -0.40 -25.61
CA LYS A 33 -3.12 -0.64 -24.86
C LYS A 33 -2.95 0.38 -23.72
N ILE A 34 -2.32 -0.05 -22.62
CA ILE A 34 -1.89 0.83 -21.54
C ILE A 34 -0.63 1.57 -21.99
N ARG A 35 -0.77 2.88 -22.24
CA ARG A 35 0.37 3.77 -22.48
C ARG A 35 1.01 4.19 -21.17
N HIS A 36 2.33 4.17 -21.11
CA HIS A 36 3.06 4.62 -19.94
C HIS A 36 4.39 5.28 -20.31
N GLU A 37 4.74 6.31 -19.54
CA GLU A 37 5.96 7.11 -19.73
C GLU A 37 7.08 6.71 -18.75
N SER A 38 6.71 6.00 -17.67
CA SER A 38 7.62 5.54 -16.63
C SER A 38 7.58 4.01 -16.49
N TRP A 39 7.77 3.48 -15.28
CA TRP A 39 7.65 2.04 -15.04
C TRP A 39 6.19 1.60 -14.93
N ALA A 40 5.82 0.46 -15.49
CA ALA A 40 4.49 -0.12 -15.34
C ALA A 40 4.54 -1.45 -14.57
N VAL A 41 3.52 -1.71 -13.75
CA VAL A 41 3.39 -2.97 -13.02
C VAL A 41 2.45 -3.91 -13.75
N LEU A 42 2.98 -5.08 -14.10
CA LEU A 42 2.23 -6.26 -14.53
C LEU A 42 2.09 -7.19 -13.31
N ARG A 43 0.85 -7.47 -12.89
CA ARG A 43 0.60 -8.45 -11.82
C ARG A 43 0.25 -9.80 -12.40
N LEU A 44 0.87 -10.84 -11.89
CA LEU A 44 0.65 -12.23 -12.28
C LEU A 44 0.15 -13.03 -11.08
N ILE A 45 -1.13 -13.34 -11.06
CA ILE A 45 -1.77 -14.13 -10.01
C ILE A 45 -1.59 -15.60 -10.37
N VAL A 46 -0.99 -16.36 -9.46
CA VAL A 46 -0.77 -17.80 -9.64
C VAL A 46 -1.75 -18.56 -8.75
N VAL A 47 -2.71 -19.20 -9.40
CA VAL A 47 -3.75 -20.01 -8.77
C VAL A 47 -3.37 -21.46 -8.95
N SER A 48 -3.17 -22.17 -7.85
CA SER A 48 -2.79 -23.58 -7.87
C SER A 48 -2.99 -24.19 -6.50
N THR A 49 -3.13 -25.50 -6.42
CA THR A 49 -3.05 -26.20 -5.14
C THR A 49 -1.66 -26.12 -4.52
N TYR A 50 -1.56 -25.88 -3.21
CA TYR A 50 -0.26 -25.75 -2.54
C TYR A 50 0.59 -27.02 -2.66
N ARG A 51 -0.03 -28.19 -2.48
CA ARG A 51 0.64 -29.46 -2.21
C ARG A 51 1.46 -30.00 -3.39
N ASP A 52 0.93 -29.93 -4.61
CA ASP A 52 1.42 -30.70 -5.76
C ASP A 52 2.02 -29.85 -6.90
N PHE A 53 1.93 -28.52 -6.85
CA PHE A 53 2.50 -27.60 -7.88
C PHE A 53 3.80 -26.87 -7.47
N THR A 54 4.51 -27.38 -6.47
CA THR A 54 5.71 -26.72 -5.95
C THR A 54 6.82 -26.55 -7.00
N ASN A 55 7.00 -27.52 -7.92
CA ASN A 55 8.01 -27.44 -8.97
C ASN A 55 7.64 -26.38 -10.01
N GLU A 56 6.38 -26.38 -10.45
CA GLU A 56 5.84 -25.48 -11.45
C GLU A 56 5.87 -24.03 -10.99
N ARG A 57 5.45 -23.76 -9.75
CA ARG A 57 5.56 -22.41 -9.17
C ARG A 57 7.00 -21.92 -9.14
N ARG A 58 7.96 -22.78 -8.75
CA ARG A 58 9.39 -22.44 -8.82
C ARG A 58 9.81 -22.10 -10.25
N ILE A 59 9.39 -22.87 -11.25
CA ILE A 59 9.70 -22.59 -12.67
C ILE A 59 9.10 -21.25 -13.11
N ILE A 60 7.87 -20.92 -12.70
CA ILE A 60 7.27 -19.60 -12.97
C ILE A 60 8.14 -18.48 -12.39
N HIS A 61 8.51 -18.59 -11.11
CA HIS A 61 9.38 -17.62 -10.45
C HIS A 61 10.75 -17.50 -11.16
N ASP A 62 11.39 -18.60 -11.51
CA ASP A 62 12.70 -18.61 -12.18
C ASP A 62 12.60 -18.00 -13.60
N THR A 63 11.52 -18.29 -14.33
CA THR A 63 11.25 -17.75 -15.68
C THR A 63 11.08 -16.24 -15.65
N VAL A 64 10.27 -15.72 -14.73
CA VAL A 64 10.04 -14.28 -14.57
C VAL A 64 11.31 -13.57 -14.11
N ASN A 65 12.01 -14.11 -13.10
CA ASN A 65 13.16 -13.44 -12.48
C ASN A 65 14.48 -13.60 -13.23
N SER A 66 14.58 -14.51 -14.19
CA SER A 66 15.82 -14.76 -14.93
C SER A 66 15.68 -14.48 -16.42
N GLU A 67 14.60 -14.94 -17.06
CA GLU A 67 14.50 -14.94 -18.52
C GLU A 67 13.70 -13.77 -19.09
N LEU A 68 12.68 -13.31 -18.37
CA LEU A 68 11.83 -12.20 -18.83
C LEU A 68 12.37 -10.83 -18.40
N VAL A 69 13.34 -10.78 -17.49
CA VAL A 69 13.86 -9.53 -16.91
C VAL A 69 14.38 -8.55 -17.97
N GLU A 70 15.14 -9.02 -18.96
CA GLU A 70 15.70 -8.12 -19.98
C GLU A 70 14.60 -7.50 -20.85
N MET A 71 13.62 -8.31 -21.26
CA MET A 71 12.49 -7.83 -22.06
C MET A 71 11.62 -6.86 -21.25
N ALA A 72 11.31 -7.22 -20.01
CA ALA A 72 10.54 -6.37 -19.11
C ALA A 72 11.26 -5.04 -18.87
N LYS A 73 12.58 -5.05 -18.61
CA LYS A 73 13.40 -3.83 -18.46
C LYS A 73 13.41 -2.96 -19.72
N LYS A 74 13.56 -3.54 -20.92
CA LYS A 74 13.48 -2.82 -22.19
C LYS A 74 12.13 -2.14 -22.42
N ARG A 75 11.07 -2.64 -21.79
CA ARG A 75 9.73 -2.07 -21.86
C ARG A 75 9.36 -1.29 -20.59
N LYS A 76 10.29 -1.10 -19.65
CA LYS A 76 10.05 -0.52 -18.31
C LYS A 76 8.85 -1.18 -17.59
N ILE A 77 8.71 -2.49 -17.70
CA ILE A 77 7.69 -3.28 -17.00
C ILE A 77 8.32 -3.98 -15.79
N ILE A 78 7.62 -3.96 -14.67
CA ILE A 78 7.89 -4.73 -13.46
C ILE A 78 6.85 -5.85 -13.40
N ILE A 79 7.29 -7.10 -13.36
CA ILE A 79 6.40 -8.25 -13.17
C ILE A 79 6.36 -8.60 -11.68
N ILE A 80 5.18 -8.53 -11.08
CA ILE A 80 4.93 -8.93 -9.69
C ILE A 80 4.14 -10.24 -9.69
N ILE A 81 4.71 -11.28 -9.07
CA ILE A 81 4.03 -12.57 -8.90
C ILE A 81 3.28 -12.55 -7.57
N GLU A 82 1.96 -12.74 -7.64
CA GLU A 82 1.08 -12.90 -6.49
C GLU A 82 0.80 -14.40 -6.32
N ASP A 83 1.72 -15.10 -5.65
CA ASP A 83 1.60 -16.52 -5.26
C ASP A 83 1.28 -16.61 -3.76
N PHE A 84 -0.01 -16.71 -3.45
CA PHE A 84 -0.52 -16.79 -2.07
C PHE A 84 -0.24 -18.14 -1.40
N ASN A 85 0.05 -19.18 -2.17
CA ASN A 85 0.29 -20.50 -1.63
C ASN A 85 1.75 -20.71 -1.23
N SER A 86 2.67 -19.80 -1.54
CA SER A 86 4.11 -19.96 -1.29
C SER A 86 4.58 -20.06 0.18
N GLU A 87 3.78 -19.68 1.19
CA GLU A 87 4.26 -19.39 2.56
C GLU A 87 4.15 -20.52 3.62
N HIS A 88 3.52 -21.66 3.36
CA HIS A 88 3.08 -22.58 4.43
C HIS A 88 4.13 -23.64 4.85
N ARG A 89 4.94 -23.32 5.88
CA ARG A 89 5.95 -24.21 6.50
C ARG A 89 5.50 -25.58 6.97
N HIS A 90 4.26 -25.68 7.45
CA HIS A 90 3.82 -26.82 8.24
C HIS A 90 2.75 -27.66 7.56
N GLY A 91 2.59 -27.53 6.24
CA GLY A 91 1.53 -28.26 5.53
C GLY A 91 0.13 -27.90 6.00
N ALA A 92 -0.03 -26.75 6.68
CA ALA A 92 -1.32 -26.14 6.92
C ALA A 92 -2.01 -25.91 5.57
N ALA A 93 -3.29 -26.25 5.53
CA ALA A 93 -4.13 -26.18 4.34
C ALA A 93 -4.10 -24.77 3.73
N GLU A 94 -4.43 -24.66 2.45
CA GLU A 94 -4.78 -23.37 1.84
C GLU A 94 -5.74 -22.65 2.78
N ASP A 95 -5.33 -21.50 3.28
CA ASP A 95 -6.09 -20.71 4.23
C ASP A 95 -7.28 -20.06 3.49
N PRO A 96 -8.52 -20.18 3.97
CA PRO A 96 -9.64 -19.44 3.40
C PRO A 96 -9.38 -17.94 3.27
N GLU A 97 -8.50 -17.34 4.08
CA GLU A 97 -8.09 -15.94 3.95
C GLU A 97 -7.44 -15.61 2.58
N THR A 98 -6.87 -16.61 1.90
CA THR A 98 -6.35 -16.46 0.53
C THR A 98 -7.45 -16.10 -0.47
N LEU A 99 -8.70 -16.47 -0.17
CA LEU A 99 -9.87 -16.18 -1.00
C LEU A 99 -10.19 -14.68 -1.01
N TYR A 100 -10.13 -14.01 0.16
CA TYR A 100 -10.30 -12.55 0.24
C TYR A 100 -9.22 -11.81 -0.54
N SER A 101 -7.96 -12.25 -0.40
CA SER A 101 -6.83 -11.63 -1.10
C SER A 101 -6.95 -11.78 -2.62
N THR A 102 -7.43 -12.93 -3.06
CA THR A 102 -7.66 -13.24 -4.48
C THR A 102 -8.84 -12.43 -5.02
N ALA A 103 -9.96 -12.39 -4.32
CA ALA A 103 -11.14 -11.61 -4.68
C ALA A 103 -10.83 -10.11 -4.80
N HIS A 104 -10.12 -9.55 -3.83
CA HIS A 104 -9.71 -8.14 -3.87
C HIS A 104 -8.85 -7.82 -5.10
N LEU A 105 -7.92 -8.73 -5.45
CA LEU A 105 -7.10 -8.60 -6.65
C LEU A 105 -7.90 -8.74 -7.95
N MET A 106 -8.98 -9.52 -7.91
CA MET A 106 -9.91 -9.68 -9.03
C MET A 106 -10.77 -8.44 -9.21
N ASP A 107 -11.23 -7.82 -8.13
CA ASP A 107 -11.90 -6.53 -8.22
C ASP A 107 -10.94 -5.45 -8.77
N GLU A 108 -9.67 -5.43 -8.33
CA GLU A 108 -8.65 -4.54 -8.90
C GLU A 108 -8.40 -4.81 -10.40
N SER A 109 -8.52 -6.06 -10.85
CA SER A 109 -8.31 -6.42 -12.27
C SER A 109 -9.44 -5.99 -13.19
N LYS A 110 -10.70 -6.05 -12.71
CA LYS A 110 -11.88 -5.56 -13.45
C LYS A 110 -11.71 -4.09 -13.83
N GLU A 111 -11.04 -3.31 -12.99
CA GLU A 111 -10.75 -1.90 -13.23
C GLU A 111 -9.46 -1.67 -14.03
N ARG A 112 -8.50 -2.60 -14.01
CA ARG A 112 -7.12 -2.38 -14.50
C ARG A 112 -6.65 -3.53 -15.41
N LYS A 113 -6.43 -3.24 -16.70
CA LYS A 113 -5.95 -4.19 -17.75
C LYS A 113 -4.51 -4.74 -17.58
N ARG A 114 -4.01 -4.84 -16.34
CA ARG A 114 -2.61 -5.14 -16.00
C ARG A 114 -2.42 -6.36 -15.10
N VAL A 115 -3.52 -7.01 -14.73
CA VAL A 115 -3.54 -8.19 -13.89
C VAL A 115 -3.83 -9.41 -14.77
N PHE A 116 -2.95 -10.41 -14.68
CA PHE A 116 -2.98 -11.63 -15.46
C PHE A 116 -3.04 -12.84 -14.55
N TYR A 117 -3.64 -13.91 -15.05
CA TYR A 117 -3.93 -15.11 -14.29
C TYR A 117 -3.23 -16.32 -14.90
N LEU A 118 -2.56 -17.09 -14.05
CA LEU A 118 -2.09 -18.43 -14.35
C LEU A 118 -2.78 -19.40 -13.42
N HIS A 119 -3.61 -20.28 -13.98
CA HIS A 119 -4.31 -21.29 -13.21
C HIS A 119 -3.74 -22.67 -13.53
N LEU A 120 -3.10 -23.29 -12.55
CA LEU A 120 -2.53 -24.63 -12.65
C LEU A 120 -3.57 -25.67 -12.27
N LEU A 121 -3.90 -26.55 -13.21
CA LEU A 121 -4.94 -27.58 -13.07
C LEU A 121 -4.27 -28.96 -12.96
N GLY A 122 -4.65 -29.72 -11.94
CA GLY A 122 -4.07 -31.01 -11.64
C GLY A 122 -5.07 -31.97 -10.98
N GLU A 123 -4.54 -32.91 -10.23
CA GLU A 123 -5.30 -34.04 -9.68
C GLU A 123 -5.81 -33.80 -8.25
N CYS A 124 -5.38 -32.71 -7.62
CA CYS A 124 -5.79 -32.31 -6.27
C CYS A 124 -6.81 -31.17 -6.38
N CYS A 125 -7.90 -31.23 -5.62
CA CYS A 125 -8.95 -30.19 -5.68
C CYS A 125 -8.61 -28.96 -4.82
N GLY A 126 -7.73 -29.11 -3.84
CA GLY A 126 -7.38 -28.06 -2.87
C GLY A 126 -8.32 -28.00 -1.67
N HIS A 127 -8.24 -26.92 -0.91
CA HIS A 127 -9.14 -26.64 0.19
C HIS A 127 -10.55 -26.37 -0.34
N ILE A 128 -11.54 -26.99 0.32
CA ILE A 128 -12.96 -26.84 0.03
C ILE A 128 -13.52 -25.89 1.08
N VAL A 129 -14.20 -24.83 0.64
CA VAL A 129 -14.86 -23.86 1.51
C VAL A 129 -15.97 -24.58 2.27
N GLY A 130 -15.71 -24.89 3.55
CA GLY A 130 -16.65 -25.59 4.42
C GLY A 130 -17.50 -24.65 5.27
N ASP A 131 -18.13 -25.22 6.29
CA ASP A 131 -18.99 -24.47 7.20
C ASP A 131 -18.22 -23.57 8.17
N GLU A 132 -16.91 -23.82 8.32
CA GLU A 132 -15.97 -22.98 9.05
C GLU A 132 -15.79 -21.58 8.45
N PHE A 133 -16.13 -21.40 7.18
CA PHE A 133 -16.15 -20.09 6.54
C PHE A 133 -17.44 -19.36 6.91
N VAL A 134 -17.38 -18.59 8.00
CA VAL A 134 -18.56 -17.96 8.62
C VAL A 134 -19.13 -16.78 7.85
N ASP A 135 -18.37 -16.22 6.92
CA ASP A 135 -18.76 -15.03 6.17
C ASP A 135 -19.64 -15.39 4.96
N SER A 136 -20.95 -15.37 5.18
CA SER A 136 -21.95 -15.64 4.14
C SER A 136 -22.11 -14.52 3.12
N ASP A 137 -21.80 -13.28 3.48
CA ASP A 137 -22.05 -12.13 2.62
C ASP A 137 -21.02 -12.01 1.51
N PHE A 138 -19.75 -12.30 1.79
CA PHE A 138 -18.73 -12.50 0.76
C PHE A 138 -19.09 -13.61 -0.21
N LEU A 139 -19.50 -14.77 0.32
CA LEU A 139 -19.88 -15.92 -0.50
C LEU A 139 -21.02 -15.53 -1.45
N HIS A 140 -22.04 -14.85 -0.94
CA HIS A 140 -23.14 -14.36 -1.74
C HIS A 140 -22.69 -13.32 -2.79
N ARG A 141 -21.86 -12.34 -2.40
CA ARG A 141 -21.36 -11.28 -3.30
C ARG A 141 -20.64 -11.83 -4.53
N TYR A 142 -19.78 -12.83 -4.33
CA TYR A 142 -19.01 -13.44 -5.42
C TYR A 142 -19.68 -14.68 -6.01
N SER A 143 -20.92 -14.99 -5.62
CA SER A 143 -21.66 -16.19 -6.07
C SER A 143 -20.90 -17.49 -5.82
N ILE A 144 -20.21 -17.58 -4.67
CA ILE A 144 -19.44 -18.73 -4.22
C ILE A 144 -20.33 -19.55 -3.29
N GLU A 145 -20.62 -20.79 -3.66
CA GLU A 145 -21.36 -21.71 -2.80
C GLU A 145 -20.42 -22.43 -1.83
N ARG A 146 -20.93 -22.81 -0.65
CA ARG A 146 -20.21 -23.73 0.23
C ARG A 146 -20.03 -25.07 -0.46
N GLY A 147 -18.94 -25.76 -0.11
CA GLY A 147 -18.60 -27.02 -0.73
C GLY A 147 -17.90 -26.86 -2.07
N ILE A 148 -17.47 -25.66 -2.49
CA ILE A 148 -16.57 -25.47 -3.64
C ILE A 148 -15.12 -25.25 -3.23
N SER A 149 -14.17 -25.64 -4.07
CA SER A 149 -12.75 -25.45 -3.77
C SER A 149 -12.30 -24.02 -4.03
N ILE A 150 -11.22 -23.58 -3.37
CA ILE A 150 -10.64 -22.24 -3.60
C ILE A 150 -10.28 -22.04 -5.07
N ASN A 151 -9.78 -23.07 -5.75
CA ASN A 151 -9.48 -23.01 -7.19
C ASN A 151 -10.76 -22.82 -8.03
N GLU A 152 -11.84 -23.55 -7.72
CA GLU A 152 -13.13 -23.39 -8.38
C GLU A 152 -13.71 -21.99 -8.12
N ALA A 153 -13.70 -21.54 -6.86
CA ALA A 153 -14.15 -20.21 -6.45
C ALA A 153 -13.39 -19.09 -7.16
N THR A 154 -12.08 -19.23 -7.29
CA THR A 154 -11.22 -18.30 -8.03
C THR A 154 -11.63 -18.24 -9.51
N ALA A 155 -11.96 -19.38 -10.11
CA ALA A 155 -12.44 -19.40 -11.50
C ALA A 155 -13.83 -18.79 -11.66
N ILE A 156 -14.71 -18.86 -10.64
CA ILE A 156 -16.02 -18.18 -10.62
C ILE A 156 -15.85 -16.67 -10.55
N MET A 157 -14.99 -16.18 -9.65
CA MET A 157 -14.72 -14.75 -9.50
C MET A 157 -14.14 -14.09 -10.75
N LEU A 158 -13.53 -14.87 -11.66
CA LEU A 158 -13.09 -14.37 -12.97
C LEU A 158 -14.26 -13.95 -13.87
N GLU A 159 -15.51 -14.32 -13.51
CA GLU A 159 -16.83 -13.92 -14.03
C GLU A 159 -17.07 -13.98 -15.54
N ASN A 160 -16.05 -14.10 -16.40
CA ASN A 160 -16.15 -14.14 -17.87
C ASN A 160 -14.82 -14.52 -18.57
N PHE A 161 -13.93 -15.31 -17.94
CA PHE A 161 -12.67 -15.78 -18.55
C PHE A 161 -11.94 -14.70 -19.38
N HIS A 162 -11.46 -13.69 -18.67
CA HIS A 162 -10.71 -12.59 -19.26
C HIS A 162 -9.67 -13.12 -20.25
N GLU A 163 -9.47 -12.43 -21.38
CA GLU A 163 -8.32 -12.67 -22.27
C GLU A 163 -6.99 -12.80 -21.48
N ASN A 164 -6.90 -12.22 -20.29
CA ASN A 164 -5.74 -12.20 -19.42
C ASN A 164 -5.61 -13.45 -18.52
N ALA A 165 -6.24 -14.58 -18.86
CA ALA A 165 -6.04 -15.85 -18.19
C ALA A 165 -5.37 -16.90 -19.08
N LEU A 166 -4.52 -17.72 -18.47
CA LEU A 166 -3.98 -18.95 -19.07
C LEU A 166 -4.17 -20.11 -18.07
N PHE A 167 -4.76 -21.19 -18.55
CA PHE A 167 -4.96 -22.43 -17.82
C PHE A 167 -3.92 -23.46 -18.28
N LEU A 168 -3.24 -24.09 -17.33
CA LEU A 168 -2.19 -25.06 -17.59
C LEU A 168 -2.57 -26.37 -16.91
N ARG A 169 -2.94 -27.38 -17.70
CA ARG A 169 -3.35 -28.69 -17.21
C ARG A 169 -2.21 -29.69 -17.30
N ARG A 170 -1.79 -30.21 -16.15
CA ARG A 170 -0.77 -31.27 -16.07
C ARG A 170 -1.37 -32.61 -16.45
N ASP A 171 -0.68 -33.35 -17.31
CA ASP A 171 -1.02 -34.74 -17.63
C ASP A 171 -0.82 -35.66 -16.40
N PRO A 172 -1.83 -36.44 -15.96
CA PRO A 172 -1.73 -37.34 -14.80
C PRO A 172 -0.77 -38.51 -14.95
N SER A 173 -0.23 -38.79 -16.15
CA SER A 173 0.66 -39.93 -16.39
C SER A 173 1.88 -39.99 -15.45
N PHE A 174 2.34 -38.85 -14.94
CA PHE A 174 3.44 -38.75 -13.96
C PHE A 174 3.13 -39.42 -12.61
N LEU A 175 1.86 -39.57 -12.20
CA LEU A 175 1.47 -40.17 -10.93
C LEU A 175 1.97 -41.61 -10.79
N GLN A 176 2.09 -42.34 -11.91
CA GLN A 176 2.61 -43.72 -11.94
C GLN A 176 4.10 -43.80 -11.55
N GLN A 177 4.81 -42.68 -11.59
CA GLN A 177 6.24 -42.57 -11.32
C GLN A 177 6.52 -42.09 -9.89
N ILE A 178 5.49 -41.65 -9.16
CA ILE A 178 5.63 -41.12 -7.80
C ILE A 178 5.60 -42.27 -6.78
N PRO A 179 6.49 -42.26 -5.77
CA PRO A 179 6.43 -43.24 -4.69
C PRO A 179 5.12 -43.16 -3.91
N PHE A 180 4.53 -44.32 -3.57
CA PHE A 180 3.24 -44.43 -2.88
C PHE A 180 3.13 -43.71 -1.52
N HIS A 181 4.26 -43.30 -0.93
CA HIS A 181 4.32 -42.62 0.37
C HIS A 181 4.38 -41.09 0.26
N GLU A 182 4.39 -40.54 -0.96
CA GLU A 182 4.35 -39.09 -1.19
C GLU A 182 2.92 -38.56 -1.09
N VAL A 183 2.51 -38.25 0.14
CA VAL A 183 1.15 -37.80 0.50
C VAL A 183 0.69 -36.51 -0.19
N LYS A 184 1.61 -35.73 -0.78
CA LYS A 184 1.30 -34.46 -1.45
C LYS A 184 0.45 -34.62 -2.72
N PHE A 185 0.50 -35.80 -3.35
CA PHE A 185 -0.23 -36.14 -4.58
C PHE A 185 -1.39 -37.12 -4.30
N ILE A 186 -1.64 -37.44 -3.03
CA ILE A 186 -2.67 -38.38 -2.61
C ILE A 186 -3.92 -37.57 -2.23
N GLU A 187 -5.00 -37.83 -2.94
CA GLU A 187 -6.33 -37.27 -2.71
C GLU A 187 -7.33 -38.44 -2.77
N ASP A 188 -8.46 -38.31 -2.08
CA ASP A 188 -9.54 -39.31 -2.16
C ASP A 188 -10.20 -39.33 -3.56
N GLU A 189 -10.86 -40.43 -3.90
CA GLU A 189 -11.44 -40.62 -5.24
C GLU A 189 -12.49 -39.55 -5.59
N VAL A 190 -13.25 -39.07 -4.60
CA VAL A 190 -14.30 -38.07 -4.81
C VAL A 190 -13.67 -36.72 -5.19
N LYS A 191 -12.68 -36.27 -4.43
CA LYS A 191 -11.94 -35.03 -4.70
C LYS A 191 -11.13 -35.08 -5.98
N ARG A 192 -10.52 -36.23 -6.30
CA ARG A 192 -9.83 -36.42 -7.59
C ARG A 192 -10.80 -36.38 -8.76
N SER A 193 -11.98 -37.01 -8.63
CA SER A 193 -13.03 -36.96 -9.64
C SER A 193 -13.52 -35.52 -9.87
N ARG A 194 -13.69 -34.77 -8.78
CA ARG A 194 -14.03 -33.34 -8.82
C ARG A 194 -12.98 -32.50 -9.54
N ALA A 195 -11.70 -32.62 -9.16
CA ALA A 195 -10.61 -31.87 -9.79
C ALA A 195 -10.55 -32.14 -11.30
N ASN A 196 -10.72 -33.40 -11.71
CA ASN A 196 -10.79 -33.80 -13.11
C ASN A 196 -12.02 -33.23 -13.83
N SER A 197 -13.19 -33.27 -13.19
CA SER A 197 -14.42 -32.68 -13.73
C SER A 197 -14.27 -31.18 -13.97
N PHE A 198 -13.69 -30.46 -13.01
CA PHE A 198 -13.40 -29.04 -13.14
C PHE A 198 -12.40 -28.77 -14.28
N ALA A 199 -11.28 -29.50 -14.34
CA ALA A 199 -10.28 -29.33 -15.39
C ALA A 199 -10.83 -29.67 -16.79
N ASP A 200 -11.73 -30.65 -16.90
CA ASP A 200 -12.43 -30.97 -18.15
C ASP A 200 -13.41 -29.87 -18.56
N GLN A 201 -14.14 -29.27 -17.62
CA GLN A 201 -15.02 -28.13 -17.89
C GLN A 201 -14.22 -26.91 -18.38
N VAL A 202 -13.13 -26.56 -17.71
CA VAL A 202 -12.24 -25.47 -18.14
C VAL A 202 -11.71 -25.72 -19.55
N GLN A 203 -11.26 -26.94 -19.85
CA GLN A 203 -10.77 -27.30 -21.19
C GLN A 203 -11.84 -27.18 -22.28
N LYS A 204 -13.11 -27.47 -21.96
CA LYS A 204 -14.24 -27.33 -22.89
C LYS A 204 -14.59 -25.87 -23.16
N ILE A 205 -14.59 -25.03 -22.13
CA ILE A 205 -15.03 -23.63 -22.20
C ILE A 205 -13.90 -22.72 -22.70
N ALA A 206 -12.73 -22.81 -22.09
CA ALA A 206 -11.58 -21.95 -22.36
C ALA A 206 -10.55 -22.64 -23.26
N LYS A 207 -11.01 -23.27 -24.35
CA LYS A 207 -10.19 -24.16 -25.20
C LYS A 207 -8.90 -23.49 -25.70
N ASP A 208 -8.98 -22.23 -26.12
CA ASP A 208 -7.84 -21.49 -26.66
C ASP A 208 -6.88 -20.94 -25.58
N GLN A 209 -7.34 -20.91 -24.33
CA GLN A 209 -6.57 -20.47 -23.16
C GLN A 209 -6.10 -21.65 -22.29
N CYS A 210 -6.48 -22.89 -22.60
CA CYS A 210 -6.16 -24.07 -21.81
C CYS A 210 -5.16 -24.97 -22.54
N LEU A 211 -3.92 -24.98 -22.06
CA LEU A 211 -2.82 -25.76 -22.60
C LEU A 211 -2.52 -26.96 -21.72
N LYS A 212 -2.36 -28.13 -22.33
CA LYS A 212 -1.93 -29.36 -21.66
C LYS A 212 -0.43 -29.51 -21.74
N TYR A 213 0.20 -29.97 -20.67
CA TYR A 213 1.64 -30.26 -20.64
C TYR A 213 1.91 -31.53 -19.83
N SER A 214 3.00 -32.22 -20.15
CA SER A 214 3.44 -33.41 -19.42
C SER A 214 4.71 -33.14 -18.62
N VAL A 215 4.91 -33.91 -17.55
CA VAL A 215 6.13 -33.90 -16.73
C VAL A 215 6.56 -35.32 -16.41
N LYS A 216 7.84 -35.49 -16.09
CA LYS A 216 8.41 -36.77 -15.64
C LYS A 216 8.92 -36.62 -14.20
N ALA A 217 8.63 -37.59 -13.33
CA ALA A 217 9.15 -37.59 -11.96
C ALA A 217 10.45 -38.40 -11.87
N GLU A 218 11.56 -37.76 -11.47
CA GLU A 218 12.89 -38.40 -11.37
C GLU A 218 13.25 -38.86 -9.95
N GLY A 219 12.29 -38.86 -9.03
CA GLY A 219 12.42 -39.37 -7.66
C GLY A 219 12.34 -38.28 -6.58
N VAL A 220 12.57 -38.69 -5.33
CA VAL A 220 12.50 -37.85 -4.13
C VAL A 220 13.91 -37.42 -3.74
N ASN A 221 14.17 -36.11 -3.73
CA ASN A 221 15.53 -35.62 -3.47
C ASN A 221 15.86 -35.68 -1.96
N ASN A 222 16.98 -36.34 -1.62
CA ASN A 222 17.69 -36.33 -0.33
C ASN A 222 16.93 -36.83 0.94
N ARG A 223 17.66 -37.47 1.87
CA ARG A 223 17.12 -38.10 3.09
C ARG A 223 16.40 -37.15 4.08
N HIS A 224 16.54 -35.83 3.88
CA HIS A 224 16.06 -34.81 4.82
C HIS A 224 14.86 -33.98 4.33
N HIS A 225 14.64 -33.84 3.02
CA HIS A 225 13.59 -33.00 2.44
C HIS A 225 12.89 -33.72 1.28
N LYS A 226 11.85 -34.49 1.57
CA LYS A 226 11.11 -35.29 0.59
C LYS A 226 10.35 -34.39 -0.42
N HIS A 227 11.01 -34.02 -1.51
CA HIS A 227 10.39 -33.34 -2.65
C HIS A 227 10.60 -34.17 -3.91
N VAL A 228 9.48 -34.45 -4.60
CA VAL A 228 9.49 -35.03 -5.94
C VAL A 228 10.05 -34.00 -6.91
N HIS A 229 11.08 -34.37 -7.67
CA HIS A 229 11.64 -33.50 -8.70
C HIS A 229 11.04 -33.83 -10.06
N PHE A 230 10.60 -32.80 -10.79
CA PHE A 230 10.09 -32.94 -12.14
C PHE A 230 11.12 -32.56 -13.19
N THR A 231 11.23 -33.39 -14.23
CA THR A 231 11.96 -33.14 -15.47
C THR A 231 11.00 -33.09 -16.66
N GLN A 232 11.51 -32.73 -17.84
CA GLN A 232 10.72 -32.48 -19.06
C GLN A 232 9.72 -31.33 -18.92
N THR A 233 10.09 -30.27 -18.20
CA THR A 233 9.23 -29.11 -17.94
C THR A 233 9.31 -28.00 -18.98
N ASP A 234 9.99 -28.25 -20.12
CA ASP A 234 10.26 -27.25 -21.16
C ASP A 234 8.99 -26.74 -21.83
N GLU A 235 7.99 -27.61 -22.03
CA GLU A 235 6.70 -27.23 -22.62
C GLU A 235 5.94 -26.25 -21.72
N PHE A 236 5.81 -26.59 -20.43
CA PHE A 236 5.22 -25.72 -19.41
C PHE A 236 5.92 -24.35 -19.36
N LYS A 237 7.25 -24.38 -19.25
CA LYS A 237 8.08 -23.18 -19.18
C LYS A 237 7.92 -22.31 -20.42
N SER A 238 7.91 -22.93 -21.61
CA SER A 238 7.72 -22.23 -22.88
C SER A 238 6.34 -21.61 -23.00
N ALA A 239 5.29 -22.29 -22.51
CA ALA A 239 3.93 -21.78 -22.49
C ALA A 239 3.81 -20.53 -21.60
N VAL A 240 4.30 -20.59 -20.35
CA VAL A 240 4.30 -19.46 -19.41
C VAL A 240 5.08 -18.27 -20.01
N LYS A 241 6.27 -18.53 -20.55
CA LYS A 241 7.11 -17.50 -21.16
C LYS A 241 6.41 -16.83 -22.33
N LYS A 242 5.91 -17.61 -23.29
CA LYS A 242 5.21 -17.10 -24.47
C LYS A 242 4.01 -16.26 -24.07
N TYR A 243 3.20 -16.75 -23.14
CA TYR A 243 2.03 -16.04 -22.63
C TYR A 243 2.38 -14.67 -22.07
N LEU A 244 3.35 -14.59 -21.14
CA LEU A 244 3.76 -13.31 -20.54
C LEU A 244 4.39 -12.36 -21.56
N MET A 245 5.19 -12.88 -22.50
CA MET A 245 5.76 -12.07 -23.58
C MET A 245 4.66 -11.43 -24.44
N THR A 246 3.71 -12.24 -24.91
CA THR A 246 2.58 -11.76 -25.72
C THR A 246 1.75 -10.72 -24.97
N ARG A 247 1.50 -10.92 -23.67
CA ARG A 247 0.74 -9.94 -22.86
C ARG A 247 1.49 -8.63 -22.64
N MET A 248 2.80 -8.68 -22.38
CA MET A 248 3.60 -7.46 -22.32
C MET A 248 3.59 -6.68 -23.65
N GLU A 249 3.58 -7.37 -24.79
CA GLU A 249 3.57 -6.75 -26.12
C GLU A 249 2.22 -6.15 -26.52
N ASN A 250 1.15 -6.85 -26.16
CA ASN A 250 -0.20 -6.49 -26.58
C ASN A 250 -0.89 -5.54 -25.60
N CYS A 251 -0.54 -5.57 -24.32
CA CYS A 251 -1.23 -4.78 -23.29
C CYS A 251 -0.48 -3.49 -22.91
N PHE A 252 0.83 -3.40 -23.15
CA PHE A 252 1.64 -2.24 -22.74
C PHE A 252 2.34 -1.57 -23.93
N GLU A 253 2.33 -0.25 -23.91
CA GLU A 253 3.04 0.61 -24.85
C GLU A 253 3.88 1.61 -24.05
N PHE A 254 5.21 1.46 -24.11
CA PHE A 254 6.12 2.44 -23.52
C PHE A 254 6.29 3.62 -24.48
N VAL A 255 5.93 4.82 -24.02
CA VAL A 255 5.97 6.07 -24.81
C VAL A 255 7.03 7.05 -24.28
N GLY A 256 7.65 6.73 -23.13
CA GLY A 256 8.65 7.59 -22.48
C GLY A 256 10.03 7.57 -23.14
N ASP A 257 10.88 8.50 -22.72
CA ASP A 257 12.30 8.53 -23.10
C ASP A 257 13.11 7.56 -22.22
N PHE A 258 13.99 6.78 -22.84
CA PHE A 258 14.85 5.83 -22.13
C PHE A 258 15.99 6.51 -21.35
N ASP A 259 16.41 7.71 -21.78
CA ASP A 259 17.60 8.42 -21.29
C ASP A 259 17.30 9.44 -20.19
N LEU A 260 16.03 9.76 -19.93
CA LEU A 260 15.62 10.66 -18.86
C LEU A 260 15.72 9.97 -17.49
N ARG A 261 16.13 10.74 -16.48
CA ARG A 261 16.20 10.29 -15.07
C ARG A 261 14.82 9.84 -14.60
N ASP A 262 14.81 9.02 -13.55
CA ASP A 262 13.59 8.60 -12.84
C ASP A 262 12.64 9.79 -12.62
N PRO A 263 11.45 9.81 -13.26
CA PRO A 263 10.52 10.93 -13.20
C PRO A 263 9.78 10.97 -11.86
N SER A 264 10.21 10.26 -10.82
CA SER A 264 9.54 10.25 -9.51
C SER A 264 9.18 11.64 -8.97
N GLU A 265 10.03 12.66 -9.17
CA GLU A 265 9.69 14.04 -8.78
C GLU A 265 8.55 14.61 -9.62
N GLU A 266 8.57 14.38 -10.94
CA GLU A 266 7.52 14.79 -11.88
C GLU A 266 6.23 14.01 -11.64
N LEU A 267 6.29 12.70 -11.40
CA LEU A 267 5.13 11.86 -11.04
C LEU A 267 4.45 12.35 -9.77
N VAL A 268 5.24 12.73 -8.76
CA VAL A 268 4.70 13.28 -7.52
C VAL A 268 4.08 14.65 -7.78
N HIS A 269 4.79 15.50 -8.51
CA HIS A 269 4.29 16.81 -8.91
C HIS A 269 2.96 16.69 -9.68
N ASP A 270 2.91 15.84 -10.70
CA ASP A 270 1.77 15.61 -11.59
C ASP A 270 0.62 14.91 -10.87
N TYR A 271 0.90 13.94 -10.00
CA TYR A 271 -0.13 13.31 -9.18
C TYR A 271 -0.88 14.37 -8.40
N TYR A 272 -0.16 15.27 -7.74
CA TYR A 272 -0.80 16.29 -6.95
C TYR A 272 -1.37 17.45 -7.78
N ALA A 273 -0.73 17.83 -8.90
CA ALA A 273 -1.24 18.87 -9.81
C ALA A 273 -2.52 18.43 -10.54
N ASN A 274 -2.65 17.14 -10.86
CA ASN A 274 -3.83 16.54 -11.48
C ASN A 274 -4.77 15.90 -10.45
N ARG A 275 -4.44 15.98 -9.15
CA ARG A 275 -5.32 15.49 -8.10
C ARG A 275 -6.57 16.35 -8.15
N HIS A 276 -7.70 15.72 -8.44
CA HIS A 276 -8.98 16.38 -8.29
C HIS A 276 -9.09 16.79 -6.82
N CYS A 277 -9.10 18.10 -6.58
CA CYS A 277 -9.30 18.59 -5.25
C CYS A 277 -10.70 18.14 -4.80
N PRO A 278 -10.86 17.56 -3.59
CA PRO A 278 -12.16 17.21 -3.06
C PRO A 278 -13.11 18.40 -3.21
N ALA A 279 -14.34 18.16 -3.70
CA ALA A 279 -15.32 19.21 -3.93
C ALA A 279 -15.58 20.05 -2.66
N GLU A 280 -15.49 19.40 -1.49
CA GLU A 280 -15.59 19.99 -0.15
C GLU A 280 -14.52 21.05 0.15
N LEU A 281 -13.35 20.99 -0.50
CA LEU A 281 -12.25 21.93 -0.28
C LEU A 281 -12.24 23.10 -1.29
N LEU A 282 -13.11 23.07 -2.31
CA LEU A 282 -13.23 24.16 -3.29
C LEU A 282 -13.55 25.52 -2.62
N PRO A 283 -14.47 25.63 -1.64
CA PRO A 283 -14.74 26.89 -0.96
C PRO A 283 -13.51 27.42 -0.21
N GLU A 284 -12.69 26.53 0.36
CA GLU A 284 -11.48 26.94 1.07
C GLU A 284 -10.38 27.42 0.11
N ILE A 285 -10.28 26.82 -1.08
CA ILE A 285 -9.39 27.31 -2.14
C ILE A 285 -9.77 28.73 -2.56
N GLU A 286 -11.06 28.99 -2.78
CA GLU A 286 -11.56 30.31 -3.15
C GLU A 286 -11.28 31.35 -2.06
N LYS A 287 -11.51 31.00 -0.78
CA LYS A 287 -11.19 31.86 0.37
C LYS A 287 -9.70 32.18 0.43
N VAL A 288 -8.82 31.17 0.36
CA VAL A 288 -7.37 31.39 0.38
C VAL A 288 -6.95 32.23 -0.82
N LYS A 289 -7.49 31.98 -2.01
CA LYS A 289 -7.23 32.78 -3.20
C LYS A 289 -7.61 34.25 -2.99
N ALA A 290 -8.78 34.53 -2.43
CA ALA A 290 -9.20 35.90 -2.13
C ALA A 290 -8.25 36.61 -1.14
N LEU A 291 -7.76 35.89 -0.13
CA LEU A 291 -6.76 36.42 0.81
C LEU A 291 -5.44 36.77 0.11
N THR A 292 -5.01 35.97 -0.87
CA THR A 292 -3.78 36.28 -1.63
C THR A 292 -3.90 37.56 -2.45
N ASP A 293 -5.10 38.04 -2.79
CA ASP A 293 -5.26 39.28 -3.55
C ASP A 293 -4.97 40.53 -2.71
N SER A 294 -5.26 40.46 -1.40
CA SER A 294 -5.06 41.55 -0.44
C SER A 294 -3.81 41.41 0.44
N SER A 295 -3.15 40.24 0.40
CA SER A 295 -2.07 39.91 1.34
C SER A 295 -0.75 39.53 0.66
N GLU A 296 0.37 39.93 1.29
CA GLU A 296 1.71 39.50 0.87
C GLU A 296 1.94 38.04 1.28
N ILE A 297 1.43 37.66 2.45
CA ILE A 297 1.59 36.31 3.00
C ILE A 297 0.25 35.82 3.53
N VAL A 298 -0.12 34.60 3.16
CA VAL A 298 -1.25 33.86 3.72
C VAL A 298 -0.71 32.61 4.41
N VAL A 299 -0.94 32.50 5.71
CA VAL A 299 -0.56 31.34 6.52
C VAL A 299 -1.76 30.41 6.62
N VAL A 300 -1.68 29.24 5.99
CA VAL A 300 -2.70 28.20 6.07
C VAL A 300 -2.38 27.30 7.25
N LEU A 301 -3.21 27.37 8.30
CA LEU A 301 -2.99 26.72 9.59
C LEU A 301 -3.95 25.54 9.79
N GLY A 302 -3.46 24.39 10.25
CA GLY A 302 -4.30 23.25 10.62
C GLY A 302 -3.52 22.00 11.05
N ASP A 303 -4.17 21.02 11.67
CA ASP A 303 -3.51 19.78 12.12
C ASP A 303 -3.06 18.88 10.95
N GLY A 304 -2.32 17.81 11.23
CA GLY A 304 -1.93 16.80 10.23
C GLY A 304 -3.15 16.26 9.47
N GLY A 305 -3.05 16.23 8.14
CA GLY A 305 -4.11 15.71 7.28
C GLY A 305 -5.38 16.56 7.20
N SER A 306 -5.33 17.84 7.61
CA SER A 306 -6.45 18.79 7.50
C SER A 306 -6.71 19.30 6.07
N GLY A 307 -6.16 18.69 5.02
CA GLY A 307 -6.36 19.12 3.63
C GLY A 307 -5.51 20.31 3.14
N LYS A 308 -4.56 20.84 3.93
CA LYS A 308 -3.71 21.99 3.53
C LYS A 308 -3.01 21.78 2.18
N THR A 309 -2.33 20.64 2.04
CA THR A 309 -1.66 20.26 0.79
C THR A 309 -2.66 20.27 -0.37
N SER A 310 -3.85 19.70 -0.20
CA SER A 310 -4.91 19.71 -1.21
C SER A 310 -5.40 21.12 -1.58
N VAL A 311 -5.46 22.04 -0.61
CA VAL A 311 -5.78 23.45 -0.89
C VAL A 311 -4.67 24.13 -1.67
N LEU A 312 -3.39 23.92 -1.29
CA LEU A 312 -2.25 24.45 -2.06
C LEU A 312 -2.28 23.93 -3.50
N TYR A 313 -2.52 22.65 -3.71
CA TYR A 313 -2.66 22.09 -5.05
C TYR A 313 -3.88 22.62 -5.80
N GLY A 314 -5.02 22.85 -5.14
CA GLY A 314 -6.14 23.53 -5.79
C GLY A 314 -5.80 24.92 -6.30
N LEU A 315 -4.86 25.61 -5.66
CA LEU A 315 -4.35 26.90 -6.12
C LEU A 315 -3.41 26.80 -7.34
N THR A 316 -2.96 25.60 -7.72
CA THR A 316 -2.08 25.44 -8.90
C THR A 316 -2.78 25.63 -10.23
N HIS A 317 -4.12 25.70 -10.24
CA HIS A 317 -4.88 26.15 -11.40
C HIS A 317 -4.63 27.64 -11.73
N TYR A 318 -4.11 28.41 -10.77
CA TYR A 318 -3.68 29.79 -10.98
C TYR A 318 -2.18 29.83 -11.30
N LYS A 319 -1.69 30.99 -11.77
CA LYS A 319 -0.25 31.17 -12.03
C LYS A 319 0.55 31.13 -10.72
N CYS A 320 1.20 30.00 -10.45
CA CYS A 320 1.89 29.76 -9.20
C CYS A 320 3.24 29.04 -9.37
N ALA A 321 4.09 29.15 -8.37
CA ALA A 321 5.25 28.33 -8.12
C ALA A 321 4.99 27.48 -6.87
N HIS A 322 4.85 26.16 -7.02
CA HIS A 322 4.56 25.25 -5.91
C HIS A 322 5.80 24.47 -5.46
N VAL A 323 6.07 24.47 -4.15
CA VAL A 323 7.24 23.85 -3.55
C VAL A 323 6.86 23.20 -2.21
N SER A 324 7.15 21.90 -2.06
CA SER A 324 7.00 21.19 -0.78
C SER A 324 8.34 21.13 -0.05
N CYS A 325 8.42 21.68 1.16
CA CYS A 325 9.66 21.67 1.95
C CYS A 325 10.19 20.26 2.20
N SER A 326 9.29 19.29 2.27
CA SER A 326 9.64 17.89 2.52
C SER A 326 10.32 17.17 1.36
N SER A 327 10.30 17.76 0.15
CA SER A 327 10.85 17.16 -1.07
C SER A 327 12.28 17.61 -1.38
N PHE A 328 12.81 18.63 -0.71
CA PHE A 328 14.14 19.20 -0.98
C PHE A 328 15.12 18.95 0.17
N LYS A 329 16.41 18.80 -0.15
CA LYS A 329 17.44 18.45 0.83
C LYS A 329 18.03 19.67 1.53
N THR A 330 18.03 20.81 0.86
CA THR A 330 18.57 22.05 1.41
C THR A 330 17.65 23.24 1.10
N LYS A 331 17.76 24.27 1.92
CA LYS A 331 17.12 25.55 1.65
C LYS A 331 17.57 26.13 0.30
N ASP A 332 18.82 25.92 -0.11
CA ASP A 332 19.36 26.44 -1.37
C ASP A 332 18.75 25.71 -2.57
N GLU A 333 18.52 24.40 -2.48
CA GLU A 333 17.77 23.64 -3.49
C GLU A 333 16.33 24.16 -3.59
N MET A 334 15.69 24.42 -2.45
CA MET A 334 14.34 24.98 -2.38
C MET A 334 14.27 26.37 -3.01
N ALA A 335 15.20 27.27 -2.66
CA ALA A 335 15.30 28.61 -3.22
C ALA A 335 15.53 28.56 -4.74
N THR A 336 16.42 27.66 -5.18
CA THR A 336 16.66 27.42 -6.61
C THR A 336 15.40 26.91 -7.31
N ARG A 337 14.63 26.00 -6.70
CA ARG A 337 13.38 25.53 -7.30
C ARG A 337 12.33 26.63 -7.38
N ILE A 338 12.16 27.42 -6.32
CA ILE A 338 11.26 28.59 -6.35
C ILE A 338 11.69 29.54 -7.48
N GLN A 339 12.98 29.79 -7.64
CA GLN A 339 13.51 30.62 -8.73
C GLN A 339 13.24 30.03 -10.11
N ILE A 340 13.39 28.71 -10.29
CA ILE A 340 13.08 28.01 -11.54
C ILE A 340 11.58 28.09 -11.85
N GLU A 341 10.71 27.80 -10.89
CA GLU A 341 9.26 27.83 -11.12
C GLU A 341 8.74 29.25 -11.34
N CYS A 342 9.27 30.25 -10.63
CA CYS A 342 8.98 31.66 -10.92
C CYS A 342 9.61 32.11 -12.26
N GLY A 343 10.78 31.57 -12.61
CA GLY A 343 11.62 31.96 -13.76
C GLY A 343 11.27 31.27 -15.08
N ARG A 344 10.48 30.19 -15.08
CA ARG A 344 9.74 29.68 -16.24
C ARG A 344 8.80 30.73 -16.86
N ALA A 345 8.66 31.91 -16.22
CA ALA A 345 8.05 33.14 -16.74
C ALA A 345 9.04 34.26 -17.16
N HIS A 346 10.27 33.93 -17.60
CA HIS A 346 11.37 34.84 -18.01
C HIS A 346 12.05 35.62 -16.87
N LEU A 347 13.10 35.04 -16.28
CA LEU A 347 14.11 35.79 -15.52
C LEU A 347 15.51 35.55 -16.12
N SER A 348 16.28 36.62 -16.23
CA SER A 348 17.70 36.57 -16.64
C SER A 348 18.55 35.92 -15.55
N SER A 349 19.64 35.29 -15.99
CA SER A 349 20.59 34.51 -15.19
C SER A 349 21.34 35.35 -14.14
N SER A 350 20.66 35.74 -13.07
CA SER A 350 21.28 36.26 -11.85
C SER A 350 21.59 35.12 -10.88
N SER A 351 22.78 35.15 -10.29
CA SER A 351 23.26 34.17 -9.29
C SER A 351 22.64 34.35 -7.90
N GLU A 352 21.79 35.36 -7.68
CA GLU A 352 21.21 35.65 -6.37
C GLU A 352 19.67 35.57 -6.39
N TYR A 353 19.15 34.54 -5.69
CA TYR A 353 17.73 34.23 -5.51
C TYR A 353 16.86 35.45 -5.17
N ARG A 354 17.27 36.24 -4.17
CA ARG A 354 16.48 37.38 -3.69
C ARG A 354 16.43 38.51 -4.70
N HIS A 355 17.56 38.86 -5.30
CA HIS A 355 17.63 39.91 -6.30
C HIS A 355 16.74 39.56 -7.50
N SER A 356 16.77 38.28 -7.93
CA SER A 356 15.96 37.78 -9.04
C SER A 356 14.45 37.89 -8.78
N LEU A 357 14.00 37.58 -7.56
CA LEU A 357 12.58 37.66 -7.19
C LEU A 357 12.12 39.10 -6.91
N GLN A 358 13.00 39.96 -6.40
CA GLN A 358 12.71 41.39 -6.19
C GLN A 358 12.67 42.18 -7.51
N SER A 359 13.48 41.80 -8.49
CA SER A 359 13.50 42.46 -9.81
C SER A 359 12.39 41.97 -10.74
N TYR A 360 11.58 40.99 -10.32
CA TYR A 360 10.45 40.50 -11.09
C TYR A 360 9.35 41.56 -11.21
N SER A 361 9.04 41.97 -12.44
CA SER A 361 8.07 43.02 -12.76
C SER A 361 6.85 42.52 -13.55
N GLY A 362 6.61 41.20 -13.54
CA GLY A 362 5.53 40.56 -14.31
C GLY A 362 4.18 40.48 -13.57
N GLN A 363 3.28 39.65 -14.11
CA GLN A 363 2.01 39.33 -13.45
C GLN A 363 2.24 38.67 -12.09
N LYS A 364 1.38 38.96 -11.12
CA LYS A 364 1.46 38.41 -9.76
C LYS A 364 1.54 36.87 -9.77
N ILE A 365 2.54 36.31 -9.08
CA ILE A 365 2.76 34.86 -8.93
C ILE A 365 2.43 34.46 -7.49
N LEU A 366 1.70 33.35 -7.33
CA LEU A 366 1.52 32.71 -6.03
C LEU A 366 2.70 31.78 -5.73
N VAL A 367 3.41 31.97 -4.62
CA VAL A 367 4.46 31.04 -4.18
C VAL A 367 3.90 30.17 -3.06
N LEU A 368 3.67 28.90 -3.37
CA LEU A 368 3.02 27.95 -2.48
C LEU A 368 4.10 27.11 -1.78
N VAL A 369 4.13 27.15 -0.45
CA VAL A 369 5.13 26.46 0.38
C VAL A 369 4.41 25.47 1.30
N ASP A 370 4.54 24.18 1.00
CA ASP A 370 3.96 23.11 1.81
C ASP A 370 4.94 22.60 2.89
N ASP A 371 4.40 22.11 4.02
CA ASP A 371 5.15 21.63 5.18
C ASP A 371 6.18 22.64 5.73
N ALA A 372 5.88 23.94 5.71
CA ALA A 372 6.82 24.97 6.13
C ALA A 372 7.22 24.90 7.62
N ASP A 373 6.52 24.10 8.44
CA ASP A 373 6.95 23.78 9.82
C ASP A 373 8.30 23.05 9.87
N GLU A 374 8.78 22.48 8.75
CA GLU A 374 10.11 21.86 8.66
C GLU A 374 11.24 22.89 8.68
N LEU A 375 10.93 24.15 8.36
CA LEU A 375 11.91 25.23 8.36
C LEU A 375 12.04 25.82 9.76
N THR A 376 13.28 26.08 10.17
CA THR A 376 13.52 26.94 11.33
C THR A 376 12.98 28.34 11.06
N ARG A 377 12.74 29.10 12.14
CA ARG A 377 12.31 30.50 12.02
C ARG A 377 13.24 31.33 11.13
N GLU A 378 14.55 31.12 11.22
CA GLU A 378 15.54 31.86 10.45
C GLU A 378 15.53 31.47 8.97
N GLU A 379 15.38 30.17 8.66
CA GLU A 379 15.26 29.66 7.30
C GLU A 379 13.98 30.15 6.63
N LEU A 380 12.83 30.06 7.30
CA LEU A 380 11.55 30.54 6.78
C LEU A 380 11.62 32.04 6.48
N LEU A 381 12.05 32.85 7.45
CA LEU A 381 12.17 34.30 7.27
C LEU A 381 13.23 34.70 6.24
N SER A 382 14.15 33.81 5.89
CA SER A 382 15.15 34.09 4.88
C SER A 382 14.75 33.61 3.48
N LEU A 383 13.86 32.62 3.39
CA LEU A 383 13.22 32.19 2.15
C LEU A 383 12.23 33.24 1.63
N LEU A 384 11.44 33.84 2.52
CA LEU A 384 10.41 34.81 2.15
C LEU A 384 11.02 36.10 1.57
N VAL A 385 10.54 36.51 0.40
CA VAL A 385 10.97 37.72 -0.31
C VAL A 385 9.78 38.67 -0.45
N PRO A 386 9.85 39.90 0.11
CA PRO A 386 8.84 40.93 -0.12
C PRO A 386 8.87 41.39 -1.57
N SER A 387 7.72 41.33 -2.25
CA SER A 387 7.56 41.84 -3.62
C SER A 387 6.07 42.10 -3.89
N PRO A 388 5.68 43.20 -4.55
CA PRO A 388 4.29 43.46 -4.93
C PRO A 388 3.77 42.46 -5.98
N HIS A 389 4.68 41.74 -6.64
CA HIS A 389 4.36 40.76 -7.67
C HIS A 389 4.38 39.31 -7.15
N LEU A 390 4.60 39.10 -5.85
CA LEU A 390 4.60 37.77 -5.22
C LEU A 390 3.62 37.75 -4.05
N SER A 391 2.79 36.71 -3.97
CA SER A 391 2.05 36.38 -2.74
C SER A 391 2.42 34.99 -2.27
N TRP A 392 2.80 34.88 -1.01
CA TRP A 392 3.22 33.62 -0.41
C TRP A 392 2.04 32.93 0.27
N VAL A 393 1.85 31.64 0.01
CA VAL A 393 0.88 30.80 0.73
C VAL A 393 1.66 29.71 1.44
N ILE A 394 1.61 29.69 2.76
CA ILE A 394 2.48 28.86 3.59
C ILE A 394 1.62 27.93 4.44
N ALA A 395 1.74 26.62 4.22
CA ALA A 395 1.04 25.62 5.02
C ALA A 395 1.85 25.22 6.26
N VAL A 396 1.23 25.34 7.43
CA VAL A 396 1.82 25.08 8.75
C VAL A 396 0.82 24.42 9.71
N ARG A 397 1.35 23.77 10.75
CA ARG A 397 0.59 23.18 11.87
C ARG A 397 0.59 24.08 13.08
N LYS A 398 1.65 24.86 13.25
CA LYS A 398 1.76 25.84 14.34
C LYS A 398 1.64 27.23 13.79
N ASN A 399 0.99 28.12 14.53
CA ASN A 399 0.82 29.48 14.09
C ASN A 399 2.16 30.23 14.09
N VAL A 400 2.75 30.41 12.91
CA VAL A 400 4.02 31.13 12.69
C VAL A 400 3.82 32.61 12.35
N SER A 401 2.58 33.10 12.25
CA SER A 401 2.26 34.48 11.86
C SER A 401 3.01 35.51 12.69
N LYS A 402 3.11 35.30 14.01
CA LYS A 402 3.84 36.18 14.94
C LYS A 402 5.32 36.35 14.58
N TRP A 403 5.94 35.35 13.94
CA TRP A 403 7.32 35.45 13.49
C TRP A 403 7.42 36.30 12.22
N ILE A 404 6.43 36.18 11.35
CA ILE A 404 6.37 36.78 10.01
C ILE A 404 5.94 38.24 10.08
N HIS A 405 4.95 38.59 10.91
CA HIS A 405 4.49 39.98 11.14
C HIS A 405 5.60 40.94 11.58
N LYS A 406 6.74 40.44 12.05
CA LYS A 406 7.91 41.27 12.38
C LYS A 406 8.64 41.82 11.15
N LYS A 407 8.45 41.21 9.97
CA LYS A 407 9.15 41.58 8.72
C LYS A 407 8.21 41.92 7.57
N PHE A 408 6.94 41.53 7.65
CA PHE A 408 5.94 41.71 6.61
C PHE A 408 4.74 42.46 7.17
N LEU A 409 4.19 43.38 6.37
CA LEU A 409 3.13 44.28 6.80
C LEU A 409 1.74 43.65 6.62
N SER A 410 1.58 42.80 5.60
CA SER A 410 0.30 42.16 5.29
C SER A 410 0.41 40.64 5.37
N VAL A 411 0.03 40.09 6.53
CA VAL A 411 0.03 38.65 6.80
C VAL A 411 -1.36 38.26 7.30
N GLU A 412 -2.02 37.37 6.56
CA GLU A 412 -3.33 36.82 6.92
C GLU A 412 -3.18 35.36 7.36
N VAL A 413 -4.04 34.92 8.28
CA VAL A 413 -4.07 33.53 8.75
C VAL A 413 -5.39 32.90 8.36
N HIS A 414 -5.32 31.83 7.57
CA HIS A 414 -6.46 31.01 7.21
C HIS A 414 -6.42 29.71 8.01
N GLN A 415 -7.37 29.54 8.93
CA GLN A 415 -7.51 28.32 9.71
C GLN A 415 -8.33 27.30 8.93
N MET A 416 -7.77 26.11 8.68
CA MET A 416 -8.50 25.00 8.06
C MET A 416 -9.67 24.58 8.95
N PRO A 417 -10.86 24.35 8.37
CA PRO A 417 -12.02 23.89 9.12
C PRO A 417 -11.81 22.47 9.65
N SER A 418 -12.44 22.18 10.79
CA SER A 418 -12.66 20.80 11.24
C SER A 418 -13.75 20.15 10.39
N LEU A 419 -13.66 18.85 10.18
CA LEU A 419 -14.79 18.08 9.67
C LEU A 419 -15.97 18.18 10.64
N ASP A 420 -17.18 18.21 10.09
CA ASP A 420 -18.39 18.05 10.88
C ASP A 420 -18.37 16.66 11.56
N PRO A 421 -18.84 16.55 12.81
CA PRO A 421 -18.88 15.26 13.52
C PRO A 421 -19.64 14.16 12.74
N LEU A 422 -20.67 14.50 11.98
CA LEU A 422 -21.41 13.55 11.15
C LEU A 422 -20.55 13.02 10.00
N ASP A 423 -19.83 13.91 9.30
CA ASP A 423 -18.92 13.53 8.21
C ASP A 423 -17.74 12.71 8.74
N ALA A 424 -17.19 13.10 9.89
CA ALA A 424 -16.17 12.32 10.59
C ALA A 424 -16.69 10.91 10.94
N LYS A 425 -17.96 10.80 11.38
CA LYS A 425 -18.62 9.52 11.65
C LYS A 425 -18.82 8.68 10.40
N VAL A 426 -19.20 9.29 9.27
CA VAL A 426 -19.26 8.60 7.97
C VAL A 426 -17.89 8.01 7.67
N ILE A 427 -16.83 8.83 7.73
CA ILE A 427 -15.47 8.40 7.36
C ILE A 427 -14.95 7.31 8.30
N VAL A 428 -15.14 7.44 9.61
CA VAL A 428 -14.75 6.38 10.57
C VAL A 428 -15.51 5.09 10.27
N SER A 429 -16.83 5.17 10.05
CA SER A 429 -17.63 4.00 9.67
C SER A 429 -17.11 3.39 8.39
N GLN A 430 -16.86 4.18 7.34
CA GLN A 430 -16.27 3.70 6.10
C GLN A 430 -14.92 3.01 6.33
N PHE A 431 -14.04 3.48 7.21
CA PHE A 431 -12.76 2.79 7.45
C PHE A 431 -12.91 1.49 8.27
N LEU A 432 -13.91 1.42 9.15
CA LEU A 432 -14.28 0.20 9.85
C LEU A 432 -14.90 -0.79 8.86
N ASP A 433 -15.95 -0.34 8.16
CA ASP A 433 -16.77 -1.08 7.22
C ASP A 433 -16.06 -1.42 5.91
N PHE A 434 -15.08 -0.65 5.44
CA PHE A 434 -14.25 -0.98 4.26
C PHE A 434 -13.40 -2.21 4.54
N HIS A 435 -12.98 -2.39 5.79
CA HIS A 435 -12.28 -3.60 6.18
C HIS A 435 -13.25 -4.74 6.43
N THR A 436 -14.41 -4.50 7.06
CA THR A 436 -15.52 -5.46 7.12
C THR A 436 -15.97 -5.88 5.71
N ALA A 437 -15.97 -5.00 4.71
CA ALA A 437 -16.28 -5.34 3.32
C ALA A 437 -15.12 -6.03 2.58
N LEU A 438 -13.88 -5.88 3.04
CA LEU A 438 -12.70 -6.58 2.50
C LEU A 438 -12.42 -7.94 3.19
N SER A 439 -12.76 -8.06 4.48
CA SER A 439 -12.62 -9.28 5.28
C SER A 439 -13.93 -10.06 5.41
N GLU A 440 -15.06 -9.43 5.10
CA GLU A 440 -16.40 -10.05 5.14
C GLU A 440 -17.20 -9.86 3.82
N GLY A 441 -16.58 -9.34 2.74
CA GLY A 441 -17.20 -9.21 1.40
C GLY A 441 -18.57 -8.50 1.30
N MET A 442 -18.97 -7.75 2.31
CA MET A 442 -20.27 -7.09 2.42
C MET A 442 -20.46 -5.89 1.47
N ALA A 443 -21.72 -5.55 1.19
CA ALA A 443 -22.09 -4.20 0.76
C ALA A 443 -22.01 -3.25 1.96
N VAL A 444 -21.48 -2.03 1.75
CA VAL A 444 -21.40 -0.99 2.79
C VAL A 444 -22.81 -0.78 3.37
N PRO A 445 -23.04 -0.99 4.68
CA PRO A 445 -24.37 -0.82 5.26
C PRO A 445 -24.89 0.60 5.00
N GLU A 446 -26.16 0.75 4.61
CA GLU A 446 -26.81 2.06 4.40
C GLU A 446 -26.94 2.90 5.71
N LYS A 447 -26.42 2.40 6.85
CA LYS A 447 -26.40 3.08 8.14
C LYS A 447 -25.05 2.94 8.83
N TYR A 448 -24.61 4.04 9.45
CA TYR A 448 -23.43 4.13 10.30
C TYR A 448 -23.30 2.95 11.27
N SER A 449 -22.07 2.46 11.48
CA SER A 449 -21.78 1.47 12.52
C SER A 449 -22.13 2.02 13.91
N ARG A 450 -22.77 1.21 14.76
CA ARG A 450 -23.00 1.53 16.19
C ARG A 450 -21.69 1.81 16.91
N ASP A 451 -20.59 1.20 16.47
CA ASP A 451 -19.28 1.37 17.07
C ASP A 451 -18.73 2.78 16.83
N ALA A 452 -19.07 3.39 15.68
CA ALA A 452 -18.73 4.78 15.43
C ALA A 452 -19.43 5.70 16.44
N GLU A 453 -20.69 5.43 16.81
CA GLU A 453 -21.45 6.27 17.77
C GLU A 453 -20.78 6.39 19.14
N GLU A 454 -20.13 5.34 19.62
CA GLU A 454 -19.45 5.37 20.92
C GLU A 454 -18.14 6.17 20.89
N ILE A 455 -17.54 6.36 19.71
CA ILE A 455 -16.29 7.08 19.51
C ILE A 455 -16.52 8.59 19.46
N PHE A 456 -17.70 9.04 19.01
CA PHE A 456 -18.09 10.45 18.98
C PHE A 456 -18.76 10.82 20.31
N PRO A 457 -18.05 11.50 21.24
CA PRO A 457 -18.66 11.88 22.50
C PRO A 457 -19.86 12.81 22.26
N PRO A 458 -20.98 12.65 22.99
CA PRO A 458 -22.03 13.65 22.98
C PRO A 458 -21.45 14.96 23.52
N ALA A 459 -21.77 16.10 22.91
CA ALA A 459 -21.44 17.41 23.47
C ALA A 459 -22.14 17.52 24.83
N LYS A 460 -21.41 17.36 25.93
CA LYS A 460 -22.00 17.32 27.28
C LYS A 460 -21.86 18.62 28.05
N ASP A 461 -20.95 19.53 27.68
CA ASP A 461 -20.75 20.81 28.36
C ASP A 461 -20.26 21.91 27.41
N GLU A 462 -20.69 23.16 27.65
CA GLU A 462 -20.29 24.36 26.89
C GLU A 462 -18.79 24.72 27.03
N ASN A 463 -18.04 24.01 27.89
CA ASN A 463 -16.63 24.25 28.20
C ASN A 463 -15.67 23.13 27.74
N GLU A 464 -16.15 22.07 27.07
CA GLU A 464 -15.24 21.07 26.51
C GLU A 464 -14.56 21.60 25.24
N GLU A 465 -13.22 21.49 25.17
CA GLU A 465 -12.47 21.82 23.95
C GLU A 465 -13.02 21.01 22.76
N GLU A 466 -13.45 21.73 21.73
CA GLU A 466 -13.99 21.13 20.50
C GLU A 466 -12.91 20.25 19.83
N VAL A 467 -13.25 18.99 19.59
CA VAL A 467 -12.31 18.03 19.01
C VAL A 467 -12.14 18.33 17.53
N PHE A 468 -10.93 18.69 17.11
CA PHE A 468 -10.61 18.86 15.69
C PHE A 468 -10.60 17.50 14.97
N TRP A 469 -11.47 17.33 13.99
CA TRP A 469 -11.58 16.14 13.14
C TRP A 469 -11.01 16.38 11.75
N SER A 470 -10.21 15.43 11.26
CA SER A 470 -9.68 15.39 9.91
C SER A 470 -9.77 13.98 9.36
N THR A 471 -9.80 13.81 8.03
CA THR A 471 -9.87 12.50 7.38
C THR A 471 -8.73 11.59 7.84
N ALA A 472 -7.52 12.15 8.01
CA ALA A 472 -6.37 11.42 8.53
C ALA A 472 -6.57 10.92 9.96
N LYS A 473 -7.13 11.77 10.84
CA LYS A 473 -7.43 11.42 12.22
C LYS A 473 -8.48 10.30 12.28
N CYS A 474 -9.54 10.41 11.48
CA CYS A 474 -10.56 9.38 11.35
C CYS A 474 -9.96 8.03 10.93
N GLY A 475 -9.05 8.03 9.94
CA GLY A 475 -8.37 6.81 9.50
C GLY A 475 -7.51 6.15 10.58
N VAL A 476 -6.74 6.93 11.35
CA VAL A 476 -5.92 6.40 12.47
C VAL A 476 -6.82 5.88 13.61
N VAL A 477 -7.91 6.59 13.92
CA VAL A 477 -8.88 6.16 14.94
C VAL A 477 -9.51 4.83 14.54
N ALA A 478 -10.04 4.73 13.32
CA ALA A 478 -10.61 3.49 12.81
C ALA A 478 -9.58 2.36 12.80
N SER A 479 -8.34 2.63 12.39
CA SER A 479 -7.27 1.63 12.44
C SER A 479 -7.05 1.12 13.86
N LEU A 480 -6.91 2.00 14.86
CA LEU A 480 -6.73 1.56 16.25
C LEU A 480 -7.89 0.70 16.77
N VAL A 481 -9.13 1.05 16.45
CA VAL A 481 -10.33 0.26 16.80
C VAL A 481 -10.25 -1.13 16.18
N ARG A 482 -9.97 -1.24 14.87
CA ARG A 482 -9.83 -2.54 14.17
C ARG A 482 -8.77 -3.45 14.80
N ASN A 483 -7.76 -2.86 15.44
CA ASN A 483 -6.69 -3.59 16.08
C ASN A 483 -6.91 -3.79 17.59
N GLY A 484 -8.18 -3.77 18.03
CA GLY A 484 -8.58 -4.15 19.38
C GLY A 484 -8.59 -3.01 20.41
N ALA A 485 -8.46 -1.75 19.99
CA ALA A 485 -8.67 -0.64 20.92
C ALA A 485 -10.16 -0.49 21.25
N SER A 486 -10.50 -0.46 22.54
CA SER A 486 -11.89 -0.29 22.98
C SER A 486 -12.47 1.07 22.59
N LEU A 487 -13.75 1.10 22.24
CA LEU A 487 -14.45 2.31 21.76
C LEU A 487 -14.38 3.46 22.77
N LYS A 488 -14.59 3.17 24.06
CA LYS A 488 -14.46 4.15 25.17
C LYS A 488 -13.07 4.79 25.25
N ARG A 489 -12.01 3.99 25.02
CA ARG A 489 -10.65 4.50 25.00
C ARG A 489 -10.41 5.37 23.78
N MET A 490 -10.96 4.98 22.63
CA MET A 490 -10.83 5.73 21.40
C MET A 490 -11.58 7.06 21.45
N ALA A 491 -12.74 7.12 22.08
CA ALA A 491 -13.43 8.39 22.38
C ALA A 491 -12.53 9.34 23.19
N THR A 492 -11.78 8.82 24.17
CA THR A 492 -10.86 9.63 24.97
C THR A 492 -9.62 10.05 24.18
N LEU A 493 -8.99 9.11 23.46
CA LEU A 493 -7.78 9.36 22.68
C LEU A 493 -8.04 10.29 21.49
N SER A 494 -9.25 10.28 20.94
CA SER A 494 -9.67 11.15 19.85
C SER A 494 -9.57 12.64 20.20
N LYS A 495 -9.50 13.03 21.48
CA LYS A 495 -9.27 14.42 21.88
C LYS A 495 -7.86 14.91 21.52
N HIS A 496 -6.91 14.00 21.24
CA HIS A 496 -5.53 14.35 20.89
C HIS A 496 -5.33 14.62 19.39
N ALA A 497 -4.20 15.25 19.07
CA ALA A 497 -3.76 15.47 17.69
C ALA A 497 -3.47 14.13 16.99
N VAL A 498 -3.61 14.11 15.66
CA VAL A 498 -3.42 12.88 14.85
C VAL A 498 -2.03 12.24 15.04
N THR A 499 -1.00 13.05 15.29
CA THR A 499 0.36 12.56 15.52
C THR A 499 0.47 11.75 16.82
N SER A 500 -0.26 12.13 17.87
CA SER A 500 -0.27 11.40 19.15
C SER A 500 -1.03 10.07 19.04
N LEU A 501 -2.11 10.06 18.25
CA LEU A 501 -2.83 8.84 17.90
C LEU A 501 -1.93 7.89 17.11
N LEU A 502 -1.21 8.41 16.12
CA LEU A 502 -0.28 7.62 15.33
C LEU A 502 0.88 7.08 16.17
N GLU A 503 1.41 7.85 17.15
CA GLU A 503 2.41 7.32 18.10
C GLU A 503 1.87 6.12 18.89
N THR A 504 0.58 6.12 19.21
CA THR A 504 -0.11 4.99 19.88
C THR A 504 -0.24 3.80 18.93
N GLU A 505 -0.60 4.03 17.67
CA GLU A 505 -0.67 2.97 16.67
C GLU A 505 0.70 2.31 16.42
N LEU A 506 1.76 3.11 16.34
CA LEU A 506 3.13 2.60 16.22
C LEU A 506 3.55 1.73 17.41
N LEU A 507 3.05 1.99 18.63
CA LEU A 507 3.26 1.13 19.79
C LEU A 507 2.56 -0.22 19.64
N VAL A 508 1.32 -0.23 19.14
CA VAL A 508 0.57 -1.47 18.88
C VAL A 508 1.33 -2.33 17.87
N MET A 509 1.82 -1.71 16.78
CA MET A 509 2.64 -2.39 15.78
C MET A 509 3.92 -2.98 16.37
N GLU A 510 4.51 -2.43 17.43
CA GLU A 510 5.70 -3.02 18.05
C GLU A 510 5.42 -4.36 18.75
N THR A 511 4.17 -4.62 19.12
CA THR A 511 3.73 -5.84 19.82
C THR A 511 3.03 -6.85 18.91
N GLU A 512 2.68 -6.45 17.69
CA GLU A 512 1.96 -7.27 16.72
C GLU A 512 2.87 -8.33 16.07
N GLY A 513 2.37 -9.55 15.84
CA GLY A 513 3.17 -10.67 15.35
C GLY A 513 3.92 -10.42 14.04
N ARG A 514 3.34 -9.62 13.12
CA ARG A 514 3.97 -9.20 11.85
C ARG A 514 4.32 -7.71 11.84
N GLY A 515 4.35 -7.08 13.00
CA GLY A 515 4.56 -5.64 13.16
C GLY A 515 5.92 -5.15 12.67
N HIS A 516 6.94 -6.01 12.64
CA HIS A 516 8.26 -5.69 12.07
C HIS A 516 8.18 -5.26 10.60
N LEU A 517 7.26 -5.85 9.83
CA LEU A 517 7.02 -5.49 8.44
C LEU A 517 6.38 -4.09 8.31
N LEU A 518 5.40 -3.79 9.16
CA LEU A 518 4.71 -2.49 9.19
C LEU A 518 5.70 -1.37 9.54
N ILE A 519 6.47 -1.56 10.62
CA ILE A 519 7.48 -0.61 11.08
C ILE A 519 8.57 -0.43 10.03
N GLY A 520 9.05 -1.53 9.45
CA GLY A 520 10.04 -1.50 8.37
C GLY A 520 9.55 -0.70 7.18
N ALA A 521 8.31 -0.92 6.74
CA ALA A 521 7.71 -0.24 5.59
C ALA A 521 7.64 1.28 5.82
N LEU A 522 7.11 1.68 6.98
CA LEU A 522 7.01 3.09 7.37
C LEU A 522 8.40 3.74 7.48
N CYS A 523 9.40 3.05 8.00
CA CYS A 523 10.77 3.57 8.09
C CYS A 523 11.41 3.80 6.72
N PHE A 524 11.23 2.88 5.76
CA PHE A 524 11.73 3.07 4.38
C PHE A 524 11.03 4.24 3.70
N LEU A 525 9.69 4.29 3.75
CA LEU A 525 8.91 5.38 3.15
C LEU A 525 9.16 6.74 3.82
N THR A 526 9.57 6.76 5.09
CA THR A 526 9.96 8.00 5.78
C THR A 526 11.29 8.57 5.26
N LEU A 527 12.23 7.71 4.87
CA LEU A 527 13.55 8.14 4.36
C LEU A 527 13.54 8.48 2.87
N CYS A 528 12.49 8.07 2.15
CA CYS A 528 12.26 8.33 0.74
C CYS A 528 11.07 9.29 0.59
N PRO A 529 11.28 10.62 0.67
CA PRO A 529 10.19 11.60 0.71
C PRO A 529 9.35 11.61 -0.57
N LEU A 530 9.95 11.26 -1.72
CA LEU A 530 9.26 11.09 -2.99
C LEU A 530 8.58 9.73 -3.12
N GLY A 531 8.62 8.88 -2.10
CA GLY A 531 8.02 7.55 -2.11
C GLY A 531 8.93 6.49 -2.72
N MET A 532 8.36 5.29 -2.84
CA MET A 532 9.00 4.12 -3.41
C MET A 532 7.99 3.31 -4.19
N ARG A 533 8.43 2.61 -5.24
CA ARG A 533 7.60 1.63 -5.91
C ARG A 533 7.39 0.42 -5.01
N GLU A 534 6.23 -0.21 -5.13
CA GLU A 534 5.89 -1.44 -4.41
C GLU A 534 7.02 -2.47 -4.48
N ILE A 535 7.58 -2.69 -5.68
CA ILE A 535 8.64 -3.69 -5.88
C ILE A 535 9.90 -3.36 -5.07
N GLU A 536 10.26 -2.08 -4.94
CA GLU A 536 11.44 -1.65 -4.20
C GLU A 536 11.23 -1.86 -2.71
N LEU A 537 10.03 -1.50 -2.23
CA LEU A 537 9.67 -1.66 -0.83
C LEU A 537 9.57 -3.15 -0.45
N ARG A 538 8.91 -3.98 -1.26
CA ARG A 538 8.87 -5.44 -1.07
C ARG A 538 10.28 -6.05 -1.08
N ASN A 539 11.18 -5.55 -1.93
CA ASN A 539 12.58 -5.99 -1.95
C ASN A 539 13.31 -5.64 -0.65
N LEU A 540 13.15 -4.40 -0.20
CA LEU A 540 13.75 -3.93 1.06
C LEU A 540 13.16 -4.65 2.28
N LEU A 541 11.92 -5.08 2.22
CA LEU A 541 11.33 -5.81 3.34
C LEU A 541 11.70 -7.29 3.36
N GLY A 542 12.14 -7.86 2.22
CA GLY A 542 12.41 -9.29 2.08
C GLY A 542 13.45 -9.87 3.04
N THR A 543 14.36 -9.04 3.58
CA THR A 543 15.22 -9.46 4.71
C THR A 543 14.63 -9.02 6.05
N GLU A 544 13.52 -9.65 6.41
CA GLU A 544 12.66 -9.26 7.54
C GLU A 544 13.41 -9.11 8.87
N THR A 545 14.33 -10.01 9.18
CA THR A 545 15.15 -9.95 10.41
C THR A 545 16.02 -8.68 10.50
N ARG A 546 16.17 -7.95 9.40
CA ARG A 546 16.96 -6.72 9.28
C ARG A 546 16.13 -5.48 9.05
N VAL A 547 14.79 -5.53 9.06
CA VAL A 547 13.94 -4.36 8.78
C VAL A 547 13.63 -3.51 10.00
N LEU A 548 13.95 -3.97 11.21
CA LEU A 548 13.68 -3.22 12.43
C LEU A 548 14.74 -2.13 12.71
N PRO A 549 14.30 -0.96 13.23
CA PRO A 549 15.16 0.04 13.86
C PRO A 549 16.10 -0.55 14.91
N THR A 550 17.33 -0.02 15.00
CA THR A 550 18.32 -0.51 15.97
C THR A 550 17.88 -0.28 17.42
N SER A 551 17.09 0.77 17.66
CA SER A 551 16.49 1.08 18.96
C SER A 551 15.54 -0.02 19.45
N ILE A 552 14.69 -0.57 18.57
CA ILE A 552 13.77 -1.66 18.90
C ILE A 552 14.56 -2.95 19.15
N LYS A 553 15.50 -3.28 18.25
CA LYS A 553 16.35 -4.47 18.39
C LYS A 553 17.10 -4.53 19.72
N ARG A 554 17.58 -3.39 20.21
CA ARG A 554 18.31 -3.31 21.48
C ARG A 554 17.41 -3.39 22.70
N ARG A 555 16.18 -2.87 22.60
CA ARG A 555 15.24 -2.83 23.72
C ARG A 555 14.62 -4.20 23.99
N ASN A 556 14.33 -4.97 22.95
CA ASN A 556 13.60 -6.21 23.09
C ASN A 556 14.25 -7.36 22.30
N ASN A 557 15.15 -8.10 22.94
CA ASN A 557 15.64 -9.38 22.44
C ASN A 557 14.56 -10.50 22.47
N SER A 558 13.37 -10.20 23.01
CA SER A 558 12.26 -11.12 23.25
C SER A 558 10.98 -10.81 22.47
N LEU A 559 11.04 -9.95 21.44
CA LEU A 559 9.86 -9.73 20.59
C LEU A 559 9.55 -11.00 19.78
N ASN A 560 8.34 -11.53 19.98
CA ASN A 560 7.84 -12.72 19.31
C ASN A 560 7.33 -12.39 17.89
N PHE A 561 8.16 -11.73 17.08
CA PHE A 561 7.82 -11.50 15.67
C PHE A 561 7.86 -12.81 14.89
N GLU A 562 6.86 -12.99 14.05
CA GLU A 562 6.73 -14.12 13.14
C GLU A 562 7.58 -13.89 11.88
N TYR A 563 8.88 -14.15 11.98
CA TYR A 563 9.78 -14.05 10.84
C TYR A 563 9.61 -15.21 9.86
N CYS A 564 9.42 -14.89 8.58
CA CYS A 564 9.59 -15.90 7.54
C CYS A 564 11.09 -16.07 7.27
N THR A 565 11.64 -17.25 7.56
CA THR A 565 13.05 -17.59 7.27
C THR A 565 13.18 -18.53 6.07
N ASP A 566 12.10 -18.81 5.35
CA ASP A 566 12.11 -19.73 4.20
C ASP A 566 12.51 -19.00 2.94
N SER A 567 13.31 -19.71 2.15
CA SER A 567 13.90 -19.23 0.90
C SER A 567 13.14 -19.72 -0.33
N TYR A 568 11.80 -19.69 -0.30
CA TYR A 568 10.98 -20.02 -1.48
C TYR A 568 10.59 -18.73 -2.21
N GLY A 569 10.90 -18.67 -3.51
CA GLY A 569 10.96 -17.42 -4.26
C GLY A 569 12.30 -16.71 -4.03
N GLY A 570 12.79 -15.96 -5.03
CA GLY A 570 14.11 -15.33 -4.98
C GLY A 570 14.35 -14.62 -3.64
N LYS A 571 15.57 -14.74 -3.10
CA LYS A 571 16.05 -14.19 -1.80
C LYS A 571 15.81 -12.69 -1.56
N SER A 572 15.05 -12.03 -2.42
CA SER A 572 14.99 -10.59 -2.55
C SER A 572 13.69 -9.96 -2.04
N MET A 573 12.53 -10.63 -1.93
CA MET A 573 11.23 -9.94 -1.71
C MET A 573 10.31 -10.54 -0.63
N VAL A 574 9.48 -9.69 -0.01
CA VAL A 574 8.32 -10.13 0.79
C VAL A 574 7.26 -10.77 -0.10
N SER A 575 6.77 -11.91 0.36
CA SER A 575 5.71 -12.72 -0.25
C SER A 575 4.36 -12.00 -0.34
N ALA A 576 3.44 -12.55 -1.11
CA ALA A 576 2.19 -11.88 -1.46
C ALA A 576 1.25 -11.68 -0.26
N LEU A 577 1.07 -12.69 0.60
CA LEU A 577 0.19 -12.56 1.77
C LEU A 577 0.72 -11.54 2.76
N ARG A 578 2.02 -11.61 3.06
CA ARG A 578 2.68 -10.62 3.93
C ARG A 578 2.62 -9.20 3.37
N TRP A 579 2.75 -9.04 2.05
CA TRP A 579 2.58 -7.72 1.43
C TRP A 579 1.14 -7.22 1.53
N ARG A 580 0.15 -8.09 1.31
CA ARG A 580 -1.27 -7.74 1.46
C ARG A 580 -1.61 -7.35 2.89
N PHE A 581 -1.05 -8.05 3.88
CA PHE A 581 -1.14 -7.65 5.28
C PHE A 581 -0.62 -6.22 5.49
N ILE A 582 0.54 -5.85 4.92
CA ILE A 582 1.07 -4.49 5.04
C ILE A 582 0.11 -3.47 4.39
N LEU A 583 -0.35 -3.73 3.17
CA LEU A 583 -1.27 -2.83 2.46
C LEU A 583 -2.58 -2.62 3.22
N SER A 584 -3.17 -3.70 3.73
CA SER A 584 -4.39 -3.67 4.55
C SER A 584 -4.17 -2.89 5.84
N ARG A 585 -3.09 -3.18 6.57
CA ARG A 585 -2.82 -2.57 7.88
C ARG A 585 -2.43 -1.09 7.79
N LEU A 586 -1.79 -0.68 6.70
CA LEU A 586 -1.35 0.70 6.50
C LEU A 586 -2.24 1.47 5.51
N SER A 587 -3.39 0.95 5.08
CA SER A 587 -4.20 1.56 4.02
C SER A 587 -4.59 3.02 4.31
N HIS A 588 -4.79 3.38 5.58
CA HIS A 588 -5.08 4.75 6.02
C HIS A 588 -3.87 5.70 5.99
N LEU A 589 -2.65 5.16 5.83
CA LEU A 589 -1.39 5.90 5.78
C LEU A 589 -0.72 5.85 4.41
N LEU A 590 -1.06 4.92 3.53
CA LEU A 590 -0.45 4.79 2.21
C LEU A 590 -1.15 5.70 1.20
N VAL A 591 -0.36 6.46 0.45
CA VAL A 591 -0.81 7.27 -0.68
C VAL A 591 -0.23 6.68 -1.95
N ILE A 592 -1.09 6.20 -2.86
CA ILE A 592 -0.66 5.71 -4.17
C ILE A 592 -0.59 6.92 -5.12
N ILE A 593 0.64 7.30 -5.47
CA ILE A 593 0.97 8.45 -6.32
C ILE A 593 0.75 8.13 -7.79
N ASP A 594 1.25 6.97 -8.22
CA ASP A 594 1.01 6.48 -9.57
C ASP A 594 0.49 5.06 -9.47
N PRO A 595 -0.79 4.82 -9.82
CA PRO A 595 -1.32 3.48 -9.83
C PRO A 595 -0.51 2.60 -10.77
N ILE A 596 -0.09 3.08 -11.96
CA ILE A 596 0.57 2.30 -13.03
C ILE A 596 1.88 1.67 -12.54
N SER A 597 2.79 2.48 -11.98
CA SER A 597 4.04 2.00 -11.38
C SER A 597 3.89 1.44 -9.96
N SER A 598 2.69 1.59 -9.35
CA SER A 598 2.44 1.30 -7.93
C SER A 598 3.42 2.05 -7.03
N HIS A 599 3.54 3.37 -7.27
CA HIS A 599 4.40 4.26 -6.49
C HIS A 599 3.69 4.71 -5.22
N ILE A 600 4.30 4.45 -4.07
CA ILE A 600 3.68 4.58 -2.75
C ILE A 600 4.44 5.63 -1.93
N GLN A 601 3.68 6.48 -1.25
CA GLN A 601 4.16 7.45 -0.26
C GLN A 601 3.41 7.32 1.05
N ILE A 602 3.91 8.02 2.07
CA ILE A 602 3.15 8.29 3.31
C ILE A 602 3.05 9.81 3.52
N PRO A 603 1.94 10.31 4.11
CA PRO A 603 1.77 11.73 4.41
C PRO A 603 2.85 12.31 5.32
N SER A 604 3.04 13.63 5.26
CA SER A 604 4.07 14.32 6.05
C SER A 604 3.90 14.15 7.55
N TYR A 605 2.67 14.10 8.07
CA TYR A 605 2.42 13.88 9.49
C TYR A 605 2.86 12.48 9.94
N ALA A 606 2.70 11.48 9.08
CA ALA A 606 3.15 10.13 9.35
C ALA A 606 4.67 10.05 9.35
N ARG A 607 5.35 10.62 8.33
CA ARG A 607 6.82 10.70 8.27
C ARG A 607 7.41 11.32 9.53
N LYS A 608 6.91 12.48 9.95
CA LYS A 608 7.37 13.16 11.17
C LYS A 608 7.23 12.28 12.41
N THR A 609 6.09 11.61 12.55
CA THR A 609 5.80 10.76 13.72
C THR A 609 6.71 9.53 13.76
N VAL A 610 6.88 8.86 12.62
CA VAL A 610 7.78 7.71 12.45
C VAL A 610 9.23 8.13 12.72
N ALA A 611 9.66 9.28 12.18
CA ALA A 611 11.01 9.76 12.37
C ALA A 611 11.32 10.12 13.82
N LYS A 612 10.41 10.85 14.49
CA LYS A 612 10.52 11.18 15.90
C LYS A 612 10.64 9.92 16.78
N ARG A 613 9.94 8.85 16.43
CA ARG A 613 9.94 7.60 17.19
C ARG A 613 11.17 6.72 16.93
N TYR A 614 11.53 6.53 15.67
CA TYR A 614 12.49 5.49 15.27
C TYR A 614 13.86 6.02 14.83
N PHE A 615 13.94 7.25 14.34
CA PHE A 615 15.19 7.85 13.85
C PHE A 615 15.90 8.73 14.88
N THR A 616 15.73 8.44 16.17
CA THR A 616 16.41 9.16 17.28
C THR A 616 17.94 8.95 17.32
N SER A 617 18.49 8.07 16.48
CA SER A 617 19.92 7.76 16.41
C SER A 617 20.38 7.75 14.97
N THR A 618 21.54 8.36 14.71
CA THR A 618 22.24 8.30 13.41
C THR A 618 22.51 6.87 12.97
N THR A 619 22.71 5.93 13.90
CA THR A 619 22.93 4.52 13.57
C THR A 619 21.71 3.85 12.95
N THR A 620 20.49 4.21 13.38
CA THR A 620 19.25 3.70 12.77
C THR A 620 19.13 4.21 11.35
N VAL A 621 19.35 5.51 11.15
CA VAL A 621 19.31 6.17 9.86
C VAL A 621 20.26 5.47 8.87
N GLU A 622 21.53 5.35 9.24
CA GLU A 622 22.56 4.72 8.41
C GLU A 622 22.24 3.27 8.06
N HIS A 623 21.63 2.53 9.01
CA HIS A 623 21.20 1.16 8.78
C HIS A 623 20.19 1.08 7.62
N PHE A 624 19.16 1.92 7.61
CA PHE A 624 18.17 1.92 6.53
C PHE A 624 18.73 2.52 5.23
N GLN A 625 19.48 3.63 5.30
CA GLN A 625 20.09 4.28 4.14
C GLN A 625 21.06 3.36 3.39
N LYS A 626 21.89 2.60 4.13
CA LYS A 626 22.79 1.60 3.53
C LYS A 626 22.03 0.53 2.77
N ARG A 627 20.81 0.20 3.19
CA ARG A 627 19.96 -0.78 2.50
C ARG A 627 19.33 -0.20 1.25
N ILE A 628 18.83 1.04 1.32
CA ILE A 628 18.35 1.78 0.15
C ILE A 628 19.48 1.89 -0.89
N GLY A 629 20.67 2.34 -0.49
CA GLY A 629 21.82 2.49 -1.38
C GLY A 629 22.29 1.17 -2.03
N LYS A 630 22.13 0.04 -1.35
CA LYS A 630 22.41 -1.29 -1.91
C LYS A 630 21.41 -1.72 -2.99
N LEU A 631 20.14 -1.33 -2.87
CA LEU A 631 19.11 -1.61 -3.86
C LEU A 631 19.30 -0.75 -5.12
N VAL A 632 19.76 0.48 -4.91
CA VAL A 632 19.72 1.58 -5.87
C VAL A 632 20.96 1.68 -6.78
N GLY A 633 22.04 0.96 -6.47
CA GLY A 633 23.25 0.97 -7.30
C GLY A 633 23.81 2.37 -7.54
N GLY A 634 24.23 3.09 -6.50
CA GLY A 634 25.03 4.32 -6.57
C GLY A 634 24.44 5.54 -7.32
N GLY A 635 23.31 5.42 -8.02
CA GLY A 635 22.84 6.41 -8.99
C GLY A 635 21.54 7.15 -8.64
N HIS A 636 20.70 6.65 -7.72
CA HIS A 636 19.55 7.46 -7.28
C HIS A 636 19.93 8.33 -6.08
N SER A 637 19.73 9.64 -6.24
CA SER A 637 20.07 10.69 -5.29
C SER A 637 19.07 10.82 -4.13
N PHE A 638 18.14 9.89 -3.93
CA PHE A 638 16.99 10.04 -3.01
C PHE A 638 17.30 9.82 -1.52
N VAL A 639 18.53 9.44 -1.15
CA VAL A 639 18.88 9.24 0.25
C VAL A 639 19.04 10.60 0.94
N SER A 640 18.13 10.91 1.87
CA SER A 640 18.21 12.07 2.76
C SER A 640 19.61 12.18 3.39
N ASP A 641 20.28 13.31 3.32
CA ASP A 641 21.62 13.46 3.90
C ASP A 641 21.58 13.37 5.45
N ARG A 642 22.69 12.97 6.08
CA ARG A 642 22.85 12.84 7.54
C ARG A 642 22.52 14.12 8.31
N SER A 643 22.62 15.29 7.66
CA SER A 643 22.28 16.61 8.22
C SER A 643 20.78 16.77 8.47
N ILE A 644 19.92 16.32 7.54
CA ILE A 644 18.46 16.52 7.60
C ILE A 644 17.83 15.77 8.77
N LEU A 645 18.38 14.62 9.16
CA LEU A 645 17.88 13.86 10.30
C LEU A 645 18.34 14.43 11.65
N ARG A 646 19.34 15.32 11.67
CA ARG A 646 19.59 16.17 12.85
C ARG A 646 18.54 17.27 12.99
N ASP A 647 17.97 17.74 11.89
CA ASP A 647 16.93 18.78 11.88
C ASP A 647 15.52 18.20 12.13
N ILE A 648 15.19 17.04 11.54
CA ILE A 648 13.95 16.28 11.87
C ILE A 648 13.95 15.79 13.34
N CYS A 649 15.13 15.53 13.91
CA CYS A 649 15.27 15.20 15.34
C CYS A 649 15.35 16.42 16.26
N GLY A 650 15.34 17.65 15.73
CA GLY A 650 15.53 18.87 16.49
C GLY A 650 16.97 19.02 17.02
N THR A 651 17.65 20.08 16.60
CA THR A 651 18.69 20.70 17.41
C THR A 651 18.09 21.01 18.80
N LYS A 652 18.63 20.35 19.85
CA LYS A 652 18.20 20.41 21.26
C LYS A 652 16.74 20.85 21.44
N MET A 653 15.83 19.88 21.51
CA MET A 653 14.58 20.10 22.24
C MET A 653 14.92 20.86 23.53
N GLU A 654 14.38 22.07 23.69
CA GLU A 654 14.40 22.76 24.98
C GLU A 654 14.01 21.73 26.06
N GLU A 655 14.68 21.77 27.20
CA GLU A 655 14.48 20.83 28.32
C GLU A 655 13.00 20.73 28.78
N SER A 656 12.14 21.65 28.32
CA SER A 656 10.68 21.64 28.46
C SER A 656 9.98 20.47 27.74
N TYR A 657 10.58 19.85 26.72
CA TYR A 657 10.05 18.63 26.06
C TYR A 657 10.67 17.33 26.61
N LEU A 658 11.74 17.41 27.41
CA LEU A 658 12.41 16.26 28.03
C LEU A 658 11.78 15.86 29.37
N THR A 659 10.85 16.65 29.91
CA THR A 659 9.92 16.12 30.90
C THR A 659 8.96 15.19 30.20
N ARG A 660 9.28 13.88 30.18
CA ARG A 660 8.26 12.83 30.06
C ARG A 660 7.09 13.27 30.94
N PRO A 661 5.86 13.44 30.40
CA PRO A 661 4.71 13.46 31.28
C PRO A 661 4.77 12.15 32.05
N LYS A 662 4.90 12.20 33.38
CA LYS A 662 4.83 11.00 34.25
C LYS A 662 3.57 10.17 33.92
N SER A 663 2.55 10.82 33.35
CA SER A 663 1.34 10.22 32.84
C SER A 663 1.51 9.35 31.59
N ALA A 664 2.44 9.61 30.67
CA ALA A 664 2.62 8.80 29.46
C ALA A 664 3.19 7.41 29.80
N ALA A 665 4.17 7.34 30.70
CA ALA A 665 4.73 6.08 31.17
C ALA A 665 3.73 5.25 32.00
N MET A 666 2.89 5.90 32.83
CA MET A 666 1.79 5.24 33.56
C MET A 666 0.62 4.82 32.64
N ARG A 667 0.37 5.52 31.52
CA ARG A 667 -0.68 5.18 30.54
C ARG A 667 -0.26 4.04 29.60
N ILE A 668 1.04 3.82 29.41
CA ILE A 668 1.62 2.74 28.61
C ILE A 668 1.49 1.39 29.33
N SER A 669 1.76 1.32 30.64
CA SER A 669 1.55 0.08 31.39
C SER A 669 0.08 -0.34 31.45
N ALA A 670 -0.85 0.59 31.32
CA ALA A 670 -2.28 0.30 31.23
C ALA A 670 -2.73 -0.14 29.82
N PHE A 671 -2.01 0.21 28.75
CA PHE A 671 -2.27 -0.35 27.41
C PHE A 671 -1.84 -1.81 27.35
N GLU A 672 -0.66 -2.13 27.90
CA GLU A 672 -0.11 -3.48 27.93
C GLU A 672 -0.92 -4.43 28.85
N ASN A 673 -1.48 -3.92 29.95
CA ASN A 673 -2.24 -4.76 30.90
C ASN A 673 -3.69 -5.05 30.47
N ASP A 674 -4.35 -4.20 29.68
CA ASP A 674 -5.74 -4.41 29.27
C ASP A 674 -5.88 -5.03 27.87
N ALA A 675 -5.01 -4.70 26.91
CA ALA A 675 -5.07 -5.28 25.56
C ALA A 675 -4.77 -6.79 25.52
N PHE A 676 -4.12 -7.32 26.58
CA PHE A 676 -3.76 -8.72 26.71
C PHE A 676 -4.46 -9.46 27.86
N SER A 677 -5.33 -8.80 28.65
CA SER A 677 -6.02 -9.46 29.79
C SER A 677 -7.41 -10.02 29.46
N GLU A 678 -8.03 -9.64 28.33
CA GLU A 678 -9.34 -10.16 27.91
C GLU A 678 -9.27 -11.29 26.87
N ARG A 679 -8.11 -11.92 26.68
CA ARG A 679 -8.02 -13.24 26.02
C ARG A 679 -7.83 -14.34 27.06
N ASN A 680 -8.93 -14.75 27.68
CA ASN A 680 -9.09 -16.05 28.34
C ASN A 680 -10.47 -16.60 28.05
#